data_AF-A0A2J6HHT4-F1
#
_entry.id   AF-A0A2J6HHT4-F1
#
_cell.length_a   1.000
_cell.length_b   1.000
_cell.length_c   1.000
_cell.angle_alpha   90.00
_cell.angle_beta   90.00
_cell.angle_gamma   90.00
#
_symmetry.space_group_name_H-M   'P 1'
#
loop_
_entity.id
_entity.type
_entity.pdbx_description
1 polymer ?
#
loop_
_entity_poly.entity_id
_entity_poly.type
_entity_poly.pdbx_seq_one_letter_code
_entity_poly.pdbx_strand_id
1 'polypeptide(L)'
;MMKKLSILLLLILVSCFIEAQDLAKAAEYFKTGAYCEAAYEFEEALPAVAEKYGDDDTLYYGYYAVITAFCFGECDMHEKSVEYYLLAKQVYEKASATEIPFYGNILNNLGYEYLHLGKFEEAGPILEEALHIAEKTVGKNDISYSTRLNNLAAFYEEKGLYNEALKYYALSVENVEEYFGKNNQDYVISLDNLAGIYVKLGLYDKALVFYLQVMEIAEEVLGATHPDYGTFMNNLGLCYKKMGQFDKALPLYEKALSNTEKSLGKEHSEYAVRLNNLAGLFQAMGRTDEAIPLFQKAAEIAEINHGKSYYLYGTYVNNLAAAYESIGQFDEALFYYRESFDNALQSIGKSHPLYGVTANNLALLFQSIEEYDSALVYLQEAFVNTENSLGKEHPIFAQRLQNMGSLHEAMGDYDKAQNYYSRAIDVFAETLGTKHTHFGIALNNLAGLFEKTGHYKLALGFHLEAITVDFFNINHNFSFLSEQGKTDFLTTLSFNFDAYQSFFINHPDVSDSIPGYAYDIQLALKGMVLQSGIQMRDRVLQNDNDELLALFDQWLVLKNTIAQEYAMPVDQRRPDITDLESEADLLERKINTESGGLSTTNSDVGWENVQSQLNPGDVAIEFAHFQYRNDYDWVDSVMYEAIVLKHDGGPFLVPLFEQRQLDSLFETSDDGKYMAEMLYRGGELTGEDNYINYSQRLYELVWKPIENLIPEGSNVYFAPSGTLHQIAFAAIQVDSTTCLSDKYNLNRVSSTAVLVKNDENTDLTSIHLFGGINYDEKLALPDYEGDELYSYNLPSDLDRGGDGWNYLPGTLTEVEQIEKTAANTEIDVLISTGNTATEEELKSL
;
A
#
# COMPACT_ATOMS: atom_id res chain seq x y z
N MET A 1 -29.40 -10.40 -6.25
CA MET A 1 -30.53 -11.34 -5.97
C MET A 1 -31.89 -10.85 -6.52
N MET A 2 -32.24 -9.56 -6.40
CA MET A 2 -33.54 -9.02 -6.88
C MET A 2 -33.77 -9.07 -8.41
N LYS A 3 -32.70 -8.94 -9.24
CA LYS A 3 -32.76 -9.17 -10.70
C LYS A 3 -33.18 -10.62 -11.04
N LYS A 4 -32.61 -11.61 -10.33
CA LYS A 4 -32.92 -13.04 -10.51
C LYS A 4 -34.35 -13.35 -10.06
N LEU A 5 -34.83 -12.74 -8.98
CA LEU A 5 -36.18 -12.98 -8.43
C LEU A 5 -37.30 -12.42 -9.33
N SER A 6 -37.11 -11.24 -9.91
CA SER A 6 -38.09 -10.59 -10.79
C SER A 6 -38.18 -11.26 -12.17
N ILE A 7 -37.03 -11.71 -12.72
CA ILE A 7 -36.99 -12.53 -13.95
C ILE A 7 -37.58 -13.92 -13.70
N LEU A 8 -37.32 -14.53 -12.55
CA LEU A 8 -37.86 -15.85 -12.17
C LEU A 8 -39.39 -15.82 -11.96
N LEU A 9 -39.93 -14.78 -11.31
CA LEU A 9 -41.38 -14.61 -11.12
C LEU A 9 -42.13 -14.40 -12.45
N LEU A 10 -41.52 -13.72 -13.42
CA LEU A 10 -42.09 -13.57 -14.76
C LEU A 10 -41.89 -14.83 -15.62
N LEU A 11 -40.75 -15.53 -15.54
CA LEU A 11 -40.57 -16.85 -16.17
C LEU A 11 -41.64 -17.83 -15.70
N ILE A 12 -42.01 -17.80 -14.41
CA ILE A 12 -43.12 -18.60 -13.87
C ILE A 12 -44.46 -18.16 -14.48
N LEU A 13 -44.72 -16.85 -14.59
CA LEU A 13 -45.94 -16.32 -15.22
C LEU A 13 -46.04 -16.65 -16.72
N VAL A 14 -44.94 -16.59 -17.46
CA VAL A 14 -44.87 -16.88 -18.91
C VAL A 14 -44.88 -18.38 -19.18
N SER A 15 -44.23 -19.20 -18.34
CA SER A 15 -44.26 -20.67 -18.44
C SER A 15 -45.66 -21.27 -18.24
N CYS A 16 -46.58 -20.55 -17.61
CA CYS A 16 -47.99 -20.94 -17.49
C CYS A 16 -48.79 -20.79 -18.80
N PHE A 17 -48.26 -20.13 -19.84
CA PHE A 17 -49.00 -19.82 -21.07
C PHE A 17 -48.36 -20.31 -22.38
N ILE A 18 -47.20 -20.97 -22.32
CA ILE A 18 -46.56 -21.53 -23.52
C ILE A 18 -46.57 -23.06 -23.48
N GLU A 19 -47.49 -23.66 -24.24
CA GLU A 19 -47.55 -25.11 -24.50
C GLU A 19 -46.45 -25.58 -25.47
N ALA A 20 -45.16 -25.32 -25.17
CA ALA A 20 -44.05 -25.91 -25.92
C ALA A 20 -43.10 -26.62 -24.95
N GLN A 21 -42.92 -27.93 -25.17
CA GLN A 21 -42.06 -28.81 -24.35
C GLN A 21 -40.60 -28.30 -24.25
N ASP A 22 -40.14 -27.55 -25.26
CA ASP A 22 -38.76 -27.08 -25.38
C ASP A 22 -38.40 -25.94 -24.39
N LEU A 23 -39.41 -25.22 -23.87
CA LEU A 23 -39.22 -24.06 -22.98
C LEU A 23 -39.02 -24.43 -21.51
N ALA A 24 -39.49 -25.61 -21.11
CA ALA A 24 -39.32 -26.10 -19.74
C ALA A 24 -37.83 -26.33 -19.42
N LYS A 25 -37.07 -26.77 -20.43
CA LYS A 25 -35.64 -27.07 -20.33
C LYS A 25 -34.80 -25.80 -20.16
N ALA A 26 -35.03 -24.78 -21.01
CA ALA A 26 -34.38 -23.47 -20.86
C ALA A 26 -34.65 -22.83 -19.49
N ALA A 27 -35.90 -22.89 -19.02
CA ALA A 27 -36.29 -22.36 -17.72
C ALA A 27 -35.72 -23.17 -16.54
N GLU A 28 -35.53 -24.48 -16.71
CA GLU A 28 -34.85 -25.35 -15.73
C GLU A 28 -33.36 -25.00 -15.64
N TYR A 29 -32.66 -24.91 -16.77
CA TYR A 29 -31.27 -24.48 -16.80
C TYR A 29 -31.09 -23.11 -16.14
N PHE A 30 -31.92 -22.13 -16.50
CA PHE A 30 -31.93 -20.80 -15.88
C PHE A 30 -32.13 -20.84 -14.36
N LYS A 31 -33.06 -21.68 -13.89
CA LYS A 31 -33.32 -21.88 -12.45
C LYS A 31 -32.14 -22.49 -11.71
N THR A 32 -31.44 -23.41 -12.36
CA THR A 32 -30.27 -24.07 -11.79
C THR A 32 -28.98 -23.25 -11.90
N GLY A 33 -29.03 -22.08 -12.55
CA GLY A 33 -27.85 -21.23 -12.79
C GLY A 33 -26.97 -21.71 -13.96
N ALA A 34 -27.42 -22.70 -14.73
CA ALA A 34 -26.78 -23.17 -15.95
C ALA A 34 -27.09 -22.19 -17.10
N TYR A 35 -26.56 -20.96 -17.00
CA TYR A 35 -26.94 -19.87 -17.89
C TYR A 35 -26.52 -20.10 -19.34
N CYS A 36 -25.48 -20.89 -19.60
CA CYS A 36 -24.96 -21.05 -20.96
C CYS A 36 -25.82 -22.01 -21.75
N GLU A 37 -26.18 -23.13 -21.13
CA GLU A 37 -27.19 -24.04 -21.64
C GLU A 37 -28.54 -23.33 -21.78
N ALA A 38 -28.92 -22.51 -20.80
CA ALA A 38 -30.14 -21.71 -20.89
C ALA A 38 -30.10 -20.76 -22.11
N ALA A 39 -28.99 -20.05 -22.33
CA ALA A 39 -28.84 -19.06 -23.39
C ALA A 39 -29.09 -19.66 -24.78
N TYR A 40 -28.47 -20.81 -25.08
CA TYR A 40 -28.64 -21.48 -26.37
C TYR A 40 -30.07 -22.03 -26.56
N GLU A 41 -30.69 -22.54 -25.51
CA GLU A 41 -32.08 -23.04 -25.57
C GLU A 41 -33.07 -21.86 -25.74
N PHE A 42 -32.81 -20.72 -25.10
CA PHE A 42 -33.56 -19.49 -25.29
C PHE A 42 -33.40 -18.95 -26.72
N GLU A 43 -32.19 -18.93 -27.26
CA GLU A 43 -31.86 -18.55 -28.64
C GLU A 43 -32.57 -19.45 -29.68
N GLU A 44 -32.57 -20.77 -29.48
CA GLU A 44 -33.23 -21.73 -30.39
C GLU A 44 -34.76 -21.55 -30.42
N ALA A 45 -35.36 -21.19 -29.28
CA ALA A 45 -36.80 -21.01 -29.17
C ALA A 45 -37.31 -19.65 -29.71
N LEU A 46 -36.43 -18.65 -29.87
CA LEU A 46 -36.80 -17.28 -30.28
C LEU A 46 -37.63 -17.21 -31.58
N PRO A 47 -37.27 -17.92 -32.67
CA PRO A 47 -38.06 -17.92 -33.91
C PRO A 47 -39.47 -18.47 -33.75
N ALA A 48 -39.65 -19.52 -32.93
CA ALA A 48 -40.97 -20.10 -32.65
C ALA A 48 -41.84 -19.15 -31.82
N VAL A 49 -41.24 -18.39 -30.90
CA VAL A 49 -41.92 -17.33 -30.15
C VAL A 49 -42.38 -16.21 -31.10
N ALA A 50 -41.53 -15.79 -32.04
CA ALA A 50 -41.87 -14.79 -33.05
C ALA A 50 -43.03 -15.24 -33.96
N GLU A 51 -43.03 -16.49 -34.43
CA GLU A 51 -44.11 -17.02 -35.28
C GLU A 51 -45.46 -17.05 -34.54
N LYS A 52 -45.45 -17.38 -33.25
CA LYS A 52 -46.67 -17.55 -32.46
C LYS A 52 -47.26 -16.23 -31.97
N TYR A 53 -46.42 -15.29 -31.53
CA TYR A 53 -46.86 -14.06 -30.87
C TYR A 53 -46.61 -12.78 -31.71
N GLY A 54 -45.78 -12.86 -32.74
CA GLY A 54 -45.32 -11.74 -33.55
C GLY A 54 -43.96 -11.22 -33.09
N ASP A 55 -43.17 -10.74 -34.04
CA ASP A 55 -41.83 -10.14 -33.83
C ASP A 55 -41.89 -8.71 -33.24
N ASP A 56 -43.10 -8.16 -33.10
CA ASP A 56 -43.37 -6.84 -32.51
C ASP A 56 -43.93 -6.93 -31.09
N ASP A 57 -44.15 -8.14 -30.56
CA ASP A 57 -44.77 -8.34 -29.26
C ASP A 57 -43.76 -8.10 -28.12
N THR A 58 -44.06 -7.11 -27.29
CA THR A 58 -43.21 -6.70 -26.16
C THR A 58 -43.35 -7.59 -24.92
N LEU A 59 -44.39 -8.42 -24.83
CA LEU A 59 -44.66 -9.24 -23.65
C LEU A 59 -43.97 -10.61 -23.74
N TYR A 60 -43.95 -11.19 -24.92
CA TYR A 60 -43.39 -12.50 -25.20
C TYR A 60 -42.07 -12.35 -25.95
N TYR A 61 -42.07 -11.85 -27.19
CA TYR A 61 -40.87 -11.84 -28.02
C TYR A 61 -39.77 -10.92 -27.48
N GLY A 62 -40.11 -9.66 -27.17
CA GLY A 62 -39.17 -8.71 -26.59
C GLY A 62 -38.61 -9.16 -25.23
N TYR A 63 -39.45 -9.75 -24.38
CA TYR A 63 -39.02 -10.29 -23.09
C TYR A 63 -38.10 -11.51 -23.23
N TYR A 64 -38.39 -12.37 -24.20
CA TYR A 64 -37.55 -13.53 -24.51
C TYR A 64 -36.16 -13.12 -24.99
N ALA A 65 -36.09 -12.09 -25.85
CA ALA A 65 -34.82 -11.51 -26.28
C ALA A 65 -34.00 -10.98 -25.09
N VAL A 66 -34.64 -10.31 -24.12
CA VAL A 66 -33.95 -9.83 -22.89
C VAL A 66 -33.39 -10.98 -22.06
N ILE A 67 -34.14 -12.07 -21.86
CA ILE A 67 -33.64 -13.23 -21.11
C ILE A 67 -32.49 -13.90 -21.85
N THR A 68 -32.61 -14.05 -23.17
CA THR A 68 -31.56 -14.60 -24.03
C THR A 68 -30.28 -13.78 -23.90
N ALA A 69 -30.39 -12.45 -24.00
CA ALA A 69 -29.29 -11.53 -23.81
C ALA A 69 -28.64 -11.69 -22.44
N PHE A 70 -29.44 -11.65 -21.38
CA PHE A 70 -28.96 -11.83 -20.01
C PHE A 70 -28.20 -13.15 -19.82
N CYS A 71 -28.71 -14.26 -20.35
CA CYS A 71 -28.05 -15.56 -20.23
C CYS A 71 -26.71 -15.59 -20.98
N PHE A 72 -26.62 -14.97 -22.16
CA PHE A 72 -25.35 -14.82 -22.86
C PHE A 72 -24.36 -13.94 -22.09
N GLY A 73 -24.83 -12.87 -21.44
CA GLY A 73 -24.02 -12.02 -20.57
C GLY A 73 -23.43 -12.77 -19.38
N GLU A 74 -24.24 -13.58 -18.67
CA GLU A 74 -23.75 -14.42 -17.55
C GLU A 74 -22.81 -15.55 -18.00
N CYS A 75 -22.66 -15.76 -19.31
CA CYS A 75 -21.72 -16.70 -19.92
C CYS A 75 -20.51 -16.02 -20.56
N ASP A 76 -20.31 -14.73 -20.26
CA ASP A 76 -19.26 -13.90 -20.82
C ASP A 76 -19.26 -13.86 -22.37
N MET A 77 -20.43 -14.13 -22.98
CA MET A 77 -20.66 -14.01 -24.43
C MET A 77 -21.23 -12.63 -24.74
N HIS A 78 -20.49 -11.58 -24.38
CA HIS A 78 -20.95 -10.19 -24.41
C HIS A 78 -21.40 -9.72 -25.81
N GLU A 79 -20.76 -10.18 -26.89
CA GLU A 79 -21.20 -9.82 -28.26
C GLU A 79 -22.61 -10.33 -28.58
N LYS A 80 -22.91 -11.59 -28.22
CA LYS A 80 -24.27 -12.14 -28.35
C LYS A 80 -25.24 -11.44 -27.41
N SER A 81 -24.82 -11.15 -26.18
CA SER A 81 -25.64 -10.39 -25.23
C SER A 81 -26.08 -9.05 -25.83
N VAL A 82 -25.15 -8.28 -26.41
CA VAL A 82 -25.43 -7.03 -27.13
C VAL A 82 -26.40 -7.25 -28.29
N GLU A 83 -26.22 -8.27 -29.12
CA GLU A 83 -27.13 -8.59 -30.24
C GLU A 83 -28.58 -8.71 -29.76
N TYR A 84 -28.82 -9.50 -28.71
CA TYR A 84 -30.16 -9.74 -28.20
C TYR A 84 -30.73 -8.56 -27.40
N TYR A 85 -29.90 -7.78 -26.71
CA TYR A 85 -30.35 -6.52 -26.09
C TYR A 85 -30.71 -5.46 -27.13
N LEU A 86 -29.99 -5.39 -28.26
CA LEU A 86 -30.35 -4.53 -29.39
C LEU A 86 -31.65 -4.98 -30.05
N LEU A 87 -31.86 -6.29 -30.21
CA LEU A 87 -33.13 -6.84 -30.68
C LEU A 87 -34.27 -6.43 -29.75
N ALA A 88 -34.12 -6.66 -28.44
CA ALA A 88 -35.11 -6.24 -27.45
C ALA A 88 -35.39 -4.75 -27.55
N LYS A 89 -34.35 -3.91 -27.57
CA LYS A 89 -34.47 -2.45 -27.71
C LYS A 89 -35.34 -2.08 -28.93
N GLN A 90 -35.07 -2.67 -30.10
CA GLN A 90 -35.85 -2.42 -31.33
C GLN A 90 -37.33 -2.80 -31.20
N VAL A 91 -37.64 -3.94 -30.57
CA VAL A 91 -39.04 -4.38 -30.34
C VAL A 91 -39.81 -3.35 -29.51
N TYR A 92 -39.22 -2.87 -28.41
CA TYR A 92 -39.86 -1.87 -27.55
C TYR A 92 -39.97 -0.49 -28.20
N GLU A 93 -38.98 -0.07 -29.00
CA GLU A 93 -39.05 1.18 -29.78
C GLU A 93 -40.18 1.14 -30.81
N LYS A 94 -40.33 0.03 -31.54
CA LYS A 94 -41.41 -0.15 -32.52
C LYS A 94 -42.80 -0.13 -31.88
N ALA A 95 -42.92 -0.69 -30.68
CA ALA A 95 -44.14 -0.64 -29.87
C ALA A 95 -44.37 0.73 -29.18
N SER A 96 -43.48 1.72 -29.35
CA SER A 96 -43.52 3.02 -28.67
C SER A 96 -43.54 2.89 -27.13
N ALA A 97 -42.92 1.82 -26.62
CA ALA A 97 -42.85 1.47 -25.20
C ALA A 97 -41.48 1.84 -24.59
N THR A 98 -41.04 3.08 -24.82
CA THR A 98 -39.70 3.57 -24.42
C THR A 98 -39.69 4.33 -23.09
N GLU A 99 -40.86 4.71 -22.57
CA GLU A 99 -41.01 5.50 -21.34
C GLU A 99 -41.50 4.63 -20.18
N ILE A 100 -40.92 3.43 -20.04
CA ILE A 100 -41.26 2.46 -18.99
C ILE A 100 -40.00 1.96 -18.27
N PRO A 101 -40.10 1.57 -16.99
CA PRO A 101 -38.95 1.12 -16.20
C PRO A 101 -38.20 -0.07 -16.84
N PHE A 102 -38.96 -0.97 -17.47
CA PHE A 102 -38.41 -2.16 -18.12
C PHE A 102 -37.49 -1.82 -19.30
N TYR A 103 -37.87 -0.84 -20.14
CA TYR A 103 -37.03 -0.39 -21.25
C TYR A 103 -35.74 0.27 -20.74
N GLY A 104 -35.83 1.05 -19.66
CA GLY A 104 -34.65 1.57 -18.99
C GLY A 104 -33.71 0.47 -18.46
N ASN A 105 -34.21 -0.75 -18.13
CA ASN A 105 -33.35 -1.87 -17.72
C ASN A 105 -32.62 -2.49 -18.92
N ILE A 106 -33.29 -2.58 -20.07
CA ILE A 106 -32.70 -3.03 -21.33
C ILE A 106 -31.53 -2.12 -21.68
N LEU A 107 -31.74 -0.80 -21.66
CA LEU A 107 -30.67 0.16 -21.93
C LEU A 107 -29.52 0.04 -20.91
N ASN A 108 -29.82 -0.01 -19.61
CA ASN A 108 -28.78 -0.14 -18.59
C ASN A 108 -27.89 -1.37 -18.80
N ASN A 109 -28.50 -2.52 -19.09
CA ASN A 109 -27.75 -3.75 -19.31
C ASN A 109 -27.01 -3.70 -20.65
N LEU A 110 -27.62 -3.20 -21.73
CA LEU A 110 -26.95 -3.00 -23.01
C LEU A 110 -25.71 -2.10 -22.87
N GLY A 111 -25.84 -0.99 -22.14
CA GLY A 111 -24.72 -0.10 -21.83
C GLY A 111 -23.61 -0.82 -21.07
N TYR A 112 -23.96 -1.65 -20.08
CA TYR A 112 -23.01 -2.46 -19.33
C TYR A 112 -22.28 -3.49 -20.19
N GLU A 113 -22.98 -4.16 -21.12
CA GLU A 113 -22.36 -5.09 -22.08
C GLU A 113 -21.42 -4.36 -23.05
N TYR A 114 -21.75 -3.14 -23.45
CA TYR A 114 -20.83 -2.30 -24.23
C TYR A 114 -19.56 -1.94 -23.45
N LEU A 115 -19.64 -1.71 -22.14
CA LEU A 115 -18.45 -1.51 -21.30
C LEU A 115 -17.53 -2.73 -21.33
N HIS A 116 -18.08 -3.93 -21.17
CA HIS A 116 -17.32 -5.20 -21.24
C HIS A 116 -16.66 -5.44 -22.59
N LEU A 117 -17.24 -4.92 -23.67
CA LEU A 117 -16.66 -4.97 -25.01
C LEU A 117 -15.69 -3.81 -25.31
N GLY A 118 -15.45 -2.91 -24.36
CA GLY A 118 -14.65 -1.70 -24.57
C GLY A 118 -15.26 -0.72 -25.58
N LYS A 119 -16.56 -0.81 -25.85
CA LYS A 119 -17.34 0.02 -26.79
C LYS A 119 -17.90 1.24 -26.08
N PHE A 120 -16.99 2.09 -25.61
CA PHE A 120 -17.36 3.17 -24.70
C PHE A 120 -18.16 4.30 -25.35
N GLU A 121 -17.98 4.54 -26.65
CA GLU A 121 -18.76 5.57 -27.38
C GLU A 121 -20.24 5.19 -27.48
N GLU A 122 -20.54 3.88 -27.51
CA GLU A 122 -21.90 3.34 -27.46
C GLU A 122 -22.42 3.26 -26.03
N ALA A 123 -21.58 2.91 -25.05
CA ALA A 123 -22.00 2.70 -23.66
C ALA A 123 -22.53 3.97 -22.97
N GLY A 124 -21.78 5.07 -23.06
CA GLY A 124 -22.07 6.31 -22.32
C GLY A 124 -23.48 6.86 -22.56
N PRO A 125 -23.87 7.18 -23.82
CA PRO A 125 -25.19 7.73 -24.11
C PRO A 125 -26.34 6.81 -23.68
N ILE A 126 -26.16 5.49 -23.80
CA ILE A 126 -27.17 4.50 -23.43
C ILE A 126 -27.34 4.42 -21.89
N LEU A 127 -26.26 4.52 -21.13
CA LEU A 127 -26.30 4.53 -19.66
C LEU A 127 -26.92 5.83 -19.14
N GLU A 128 -26.61 6.98 -19.74
CA GLU A 128 -27.23 8.27 -19.43
C GLU A 128 -28.74 8.25 -19.72
N GLU A 129 -29.15 7.71 -20.87
CA GLU A 129 -30.57 7.55 -21.22
C GLU A 129 -31.28 6.62 -20.24
N ALA A 130 -30.65 5.49 -19.88
CA ALA A 130 -31.18 4.56 -18.89
C ALA A 130 -31.44 5.24 -17.53
N LEU A 131 -30.48 6.04 -17.06
CA LEU A 131 -30.59 6.81 -15.80
C LEU A 131 -31.73 7.83 -15.88
N HIS A 132 -31.84 8.57 -16.99
CA HIS A 132 -32.91 9.54 -17.20
C HIS A 132 -34.30 8.89 -17.18
N ILE A 133 -34.45 7.75 -17.85
CA ILE A 133 -35.72 6.99 -17.85
C ILE A 133 -36.06 6.51 -16.46
N ALA A 134 -35.08 6.03 -15.68
CA ALA A 134 -35.33 5.62 -14.29
C ALA A 134 -35.81 6.79 -13.43
N GLU A 135 -35.14 7.94 -13.49
CA GLU A 135 -35.55 9.14 -12.74
C GLU A 135 -37.00 9.54 -13.06
N LYS A 136 -37.39 9.47 -14.33
CA LYS A 136 -38.72 9.87 -14.80
C LYS A 136 -39.82 8.85 -14.49
N THR A 137 -39.51 7.56 -14.57
CA THR A 137 -40.52 6.48 -14.53
C THR A 137 -40.70 5.87 -13.15
N VAL A 138 -39.62 5.65 -12.40
CA VAL A 138 -39.67 5.06 -11.05
C VAL A 138 -39.28 6.06 -9.95
N GLY A 139 -38.57 7.14 -10.30
CA GLY A 139 -38.09 8.12 -9.33
C GLY A 139 -36.80 7.70 -8.63
N LYS A 140 -36.28 8.58 -7.76
CA LYS A 140 -35.01 8.37 -7.05
C LYS A 140 -35.11 7.37 -5.90
N ASN A 141 -36.31 7.05 -5.42
CA ASN A 141 -36.54 6.13 -4.32
C ASN A 141 -36.65 4.66 -4.75
N ASP A 142 -36.28 4.35 -5.99
CA ASP A 142 -36.25 3.00 -6.53
C ASP A 142 -34.80 2.52 -6.68
N ILE A 143 -34.51 1.30 -6.24
CA ILE A 143 -33.14 0.77 -6.19
C ILE A 143 -32.49 0.65 -7.58
N SER A 144 -33.31 0.53 -8.62
CA SER A 144 -32.82 0.49 -9.99
C SER A 144 -32.26 1.84 -10.45
N TYR A 145 -32.63 2.95 -9.81
CA TYR A 145 -31.99 4.26 -10.04
C TYR A 145 -30.54 4.24 -9.54
N SER A 146 -30.28 3.75 -8.32
CA SER A 146 -28.93 3.64 -7.76
C SER A 146 -28.05 2.66 -8.55
N THR A 147 -28.63 1.55 -9.01
CA THR A 147 -27.91 0.60 -9.91
C THR A 147 -27.40 1.29 -11.18
N ARG A 148 -28.18 2.22 -11.75
CA ARG A 148 -27.78 2.97 -12.95
C ARG A 148 -26.72 4.02 -12.65
N LEU A 149 -26.77 4.64 -11.48
CA LEU A 149 -25.69 5.51 -11.02
C LEU A 149 -24.37 4.74 -10.92
N ASN A 150 -24.38 3.54 -10.33
CA ASN A 150 -23.20 2.68 -10.25
C ASN A 150 -22.67 2.29 -11.63
N ASN A 151 -23.54 1.88 -12.57
CA ASN A 151 -23.10 1.50 -13.92
C ASN A 151 -22.57 2.70 -14.72
N LEU A 152 -23.16 3.88 -14.56
CA LEU A 152 -22.66 5.10 -15.18
C LEU A 152 -21.33 5.55 -14.54
N ALA A 153 -21.16 5.35 -13.24
CA ALA A 153 -19.89 5.57 -12.56
C ALA A 153 -18.80 4.63 -13.10
N ALA A 154 -19.11 3.34 -13.28
CA ALA A 154 -18.18 2.37 -13.88
C ALA A 154 -17.78 2.76 -15.31
N PHE A 155 -18.70 3.33 -16.11
CA PHE A 155 -18.34 3.89 -17.42
C PHE A 155 -17.29 4.99 -17.32
N TYR A 156 -17.50 5.97 -16.43
CA TYR A 156 -16.53 7.04 -16.23
C TYR A 156 -15.21 6.52 -15.65
N GLU A 157 -15.25 5.49 -14.81
CA GLU A 157 -14.06 4.82 -14.28
C GLU A 157 -13.23 4.18 -15.40
N GLU A 158 -13.85 3.39 -16.27
CA GLU A 158 -13.17 2.75 -17.41
C GLU A 158 -12.68 3.76 -18.45
N LYS A 159 -13.30 4.94 -18.54
CA LYS A 159 -12.82 6.09 -19.31
C LYS A 159 -11.71 6.88 -18.61
N GLY A 160 -11.29 6.49 -17.41
CA GLY A 160 -10.25 7.18 -16.64
C GLY A 160 -10.69 8.52 -16.05
N LEU A 161 -11.99 8.86 -16.13
CA LEU A 161 -12.59 10.08 -15.61
C LEU A 161 -12.99 9.89 -14.13
N TYR A 162 -12.00 9.61 -13.29
CA TYR A 162 -12.21 9.14 -11.92
C TYR A 162 -12.99 10.11 -11.03
N ASN A 163 -12.86 11.43 -11.25
CA ASN A 163 -13.64 12.42 -10.49
C ASN A 163 -15.14 12.40 -10.83
N GLU A 164 -15.49 12.15 -12.09
CA GLU A 164 -16.90 11.95 -12.46
C GLU A 164 -17.41 10.60 -11.93
N ALA A 165 -16.61 9.54 -12.04
CA ALA A 165 -16.95 8.24 -11.43
C ALA A 165 -17.22 8.37 -9.92
N LEU A 166 -16.35 9.06 -9.19
CA LEU A 166 -16.48 9.32 -7.76
C LEU A 166 -17.80 10.01 -7.42
N LYS A 167 -18.18 11.04 -8.19
CA LYS A 167 -19.45 11.75 -8.02
C LYS A 167 -20.64 10.80 -8.18
N TYR A 168 -20.66 9.95 -9.20
CA TYR A 168 -21.78 9.02 -9.42
C TYR A 168 -21.82 7.88 -8.42
N TYR A 169 -20.68 7.33 -7.99
CA TYR A 169 -20.62 6.35 -6.90
C TYR A 169 -21.12 6.95 -5.57
N ALA A 170 -20.68 8.18 -5.23
CA ALA A 170 -21.14 8.88 -4.03
C ALA A 170 -22.66 9.12 -4.06
N LEU A 171 -23.19 9.58 -5.20
CA LEU A 171 -24.64 9.74 -5.40
C LEU A 171 -25.39 8.41 -5.23
N SER A 172 -24.81 7.28 -5.66
CA SER A 172 -25.42 5.98 -5.45
C SER A 172 -25.48 5.62 -3.97
N VAL A 173 -24.38 5.80 -3.23
CA VAL A 173 -24.34 5.55 -1.78
C VAL A 173 -25.35 6.41 -1.03
N GLU A 174 -25.36 7.72 -1.28
CA GLU A 174 -26.31 8.67 -0.66
C GLU A 174 -27.76 8.26 -0.95
N ASN A 175 -28.05 7.89 -2.20
CA ASN A 175 -29.37 7.49 -2.61
C ASN A 175 -29.83 6.19 -1.92
N VAL A 176 -28.95 5.18 -1.84
CA VAL A 176 -29.31 3.93 -1.18
C VAL A 176 -29.49 4.15 0.33
N GLU A 177 -28.63 4.95 0.95
CA GLU A 177 -28.74 5.30 2.37
C GLU A 177 -30.06 6.01 2.68
N GLU A 178 -30.43 7.02 1.90
CA GLU A 178 -31.64 7.84 2.12
C GLU A 178 -32.92 7.01 2.04
N TYR A 179 -33.04 6.13 1.04
CA TYR A 179 -34.30 5.44 0.74
C TYR A 179 -34.39 4.00 1.26
N PHE A 180 -33.27 3.32 1.48
CA PHE A 180 -33.23 1.90 1.87
C PHE A 180 -32.45 1.63 3.15
N GLY A 181 -31.71 2.62 3.67
CA GLY A 181 -30.91 2.50 4.89
C GLY A 181 -29.60 1.73 4.70
N LYS A 182 -28.78 1.72 5.76
CA LYS A 182 -27.43 1.14 5.75
C LYS A 182 -27.40 -0.39 5.80
N ASN A 183 -28.40 -1.01 6.41
CA ASN A 183 -28.46 -2.47 6.58
C ASN A 183 -29.09 -3.16 5.34
N ASN A 184 -28.54 -2.86 4.16
CA ASN A 184 -29.01 -3.38 2.88
C ASN A 184 -27.83 -3.75 1.98
N GLN A 185 -27.93 -4.87 1.24
CA GLN A 185 -26.92 -5.34 0.29
C GLN A 185 -26.49 -4.27 -0.72
N ASP A 186 -27.42 -3.48 -1.25
CA ASP A 186 -27.13 -2.47 -2.27
C ASP A 186 -26.35 -1.27 -1.70
N TYR A 187 -26.49 -1.00 -0.39
CA TYR A 187 -25.67 0.02 0.30
C TYR A 187 -24.23 -0.46 0.37
N VAL A 188 -24.03 -1.71 0.80
CA VAL A 188 -22.72 -2.36 0.87
C VAL A 188 -22.04 -2.39 -0.51
N ILE A 189 -22.75 -2.81 -1.57
CA ILE A 189 -22.20 -2.82 -2.93
C ILE A 189 -21.81 -1.42 -3.40
N SER A 190 -22.67 -0.41 -3.17
CA SER A 190 -22.37 0.96 -3.58
C SER A 190 -21.19 1.54 -2.81
N LEU A 191 -21.06 1.19 -1.53
CA LEU A 191 -19.96 1.61 -0.67
C LEU A 191 -18.63 0.94 -1.05
N ASP A 192 -18.66 -0.34 -1.43
CA ASP A 192 -17.49 -1.06 -1.96
C ASP A 192 -16.99 -0.45 -3.26
N ASN A 193 -17.89 -0.10 -4.18
CA ASN A 193 -17.53 0.60 -5.41
C ASN A 193 -16.95 1.99 -5.14
N LEU A 194 -17.54 2.74 -4.19
CA LEU A 194 -17.02 4.03 -3.76
C LEU A 194 -15.61 3.90 -3.15
N ALA A 195 -15.36 2.84 -2.38
CA ALA A 195 -14.03 2.53 -1.87
C ALA A 195 -13.05 2.21 -3.01
N GLY A 196 -13.50 1.45 -4.02
CA GLY A 196 -12.74 1.14 -5.23
C GLY A 196 -12.21 2.37 -5.96
N ILE A 197 -13.05 3.39 -6.18
CA ILE A 197 -12.61 4.61 -6.87
C ILE A 197 -11.60 5.43 -6.04
N TYR A 198 -11.70 5.39 -4.70
CA TYR A 198 -10.69 6.00 -3.83
C TYR A 198 -9.33 5.31 -3.97
N VAL A 199 -9.29 3.98 -4.12
CA VAL A 199 -8.04 3.25 -4.45
C VAL A 199 -7.46 3.72 -5.78
N LYS A 200 -8.29 3.92 -6.81
CA LYS A 200 -7.84 4.40 -8.14
C LYS A 200 -7.27 5.82 -8.11
N LEU A 201 -7.76 6.65 -7.20
CA LEU A 201 -7.27 8.02 -6.96
C LEU A 201 -6.02 8.07 -6.06
N GLY A 202 -5.57 6.93 -5.52
CA GLY A 202 -4.45 6.86 -4.56
C GLY A 202 -4.81 7.34 -3.14
N LEU A 203 -6.10 7.47 -2.84
CA LEU A 203 -6.65 7.91 -1.56
C LEU A 203 -6.99 6.67 -0.71
N TYR A 204 -5.96 5.91 -0.34
CA TYR A 204 -6.13 4.59 0.28
C TYR A 204 -6.73 4.67 1.69
N ASP A 205 -6.53 5.79 2.38
CA ASP A 205 -7.13 6.09 3.67
C ASP A 205 -8.65 6.07 3.63
N LYS A 206 -9.24 6.82 2.68
CA LYS A 206 -10.68 6.89 2.49
C LYS A 206 -11.22 5.55 2.03
N ALA A 207 -10.52 4.90 1.11
CA ALA A 207 -10.88 3.56 0.65
C ALA A 207 -10.96 2.57 1.81
N LEU A 208 -9.95 2.56 2.70
CA LEU A 208 -9.87 1.63 3.82
C LEU A 208 -11.04 1.81 4.80
N VAL A 209 -11.41 3.05 5.14
CA VAL A 209 -12.56 3.32 6.01
C VAL A 209 -13.83 2.71 5.43
N PHE A 210 -14.08 2.92 4.14
CA PHE A 210 -15.27 2.39 3.47
C PHE A 210 -15.22 0.86 3.34
N TYR A 211 -14.08 0.26 3.01
CA TYR A 211 -13.97 -1.20 2.94
C TYR A 211 -14.15 -1.88 4.31
N LEU A 212 -13.65 -1.29 5.40
CA LEU A 212 -13.87 -1.84 6.75
C LEU A 212 -15.36 -1.76 7.12
N GLN A 213 -16.02 -0.65 6.80
CA GLN A 213 -17.46 -0.50 6.98
C GLN A 213 -18.25 -1.50 6.12
N VAL A 214 -17.82 -1.75 4.88
CA VAL A 214 -18.38 -2.78 3.99
C VAL A 214 -18.29 -4.15 4.66
N MET A 215 -17.14 -4.52 5.24
CA MET A 215 -16.95 -5.83 5.89
C MET A 215 -17.89 -6.03 7.09
N GLU A 216 -18.03 -5.01 7.95
CA GLU A 216 -18.91 -5.05 9.12
C GLU A 216 -20.38 -5.25 8.72
N ILE A 217 -20.87 -4.44 7.80
CA ILE A 217 -22.27 -4.49 7.37
C ILE A 217 -22.55 -5.75 6.54
N ALA A 218 -21.62 -6.15 5.66
CA ALA A 218 -21.79 -7.32 4.81
C ALA A 218 -21.91 -8.62 5.62
N GLU A 219 -21.17 -8.74 6.73
CA GLU A 219 -21.27 -9.91 7.60
C GLU A 219 -22.66 -10.01 8.24
N GLU A 220 -23.23 -8.90 8.71
CA GLU A 220 -24.58 -8.86 9.29
C GLU A 220 -25.67 -9.14 8.22
N VAL A 221 -25.56 -8.52 7.04
CA VAL A 221 -26.61 -8.52 6.01
C VAL A 221 -26.60 -9.78 5.14
N LEU A 222 -25.42 -10.28 4.76
CA LEU A 222 -25.26 -11.39 3.81
C LEU A 222 -24.81 -12.69 4.48
N GLY A 223 -24.08 -12.58 5.58
CA GLY A 223 -23.40 -13.70 6.25
C GLY A 223 -22.05 -14.06 5.60
N ALA A 224 -21.13 -14.59 6.41
CA ALA A 224 -19.74 -14.85 6.03
C ALA A 224 -19.53 -15.91 4.93
N THR A 225 -20.57 -16.66 4.54
CA THR A 225 -20.50 -17.68 3.47
C THR A 225 -21.04 -17.18 2.13
N HIS A 226 -21.56 -15.94 2.06
CA HIS A 226 -22.07 -15.39 0.81
C HIS A 226 -20.92 -15.09 -0.17
N PRO A 227 -21.07 -15.33 -1.49
CA PRO A 227 -20.03 -15.04 -2.48
C PRO A 227 -19.56 -13.58 -2.48
N ASP A 228 -20.50 -12.63 -2.41
CA ASP A 228 -20.17 -11.19 -2.36
C ASP A 228 -19.29 -10.83 -1.16
N TYR A 229 -19.44 -11.51 0.00
CA TYR A 229 -18.55 -11.32 1.14
C TYR A 229 -17.11 -11.72 0.80
N GLY A 230 -16.93 -12.79 0.01
CA GLY A 230 -15.65 -13.17 -0.59
C GLY A 230 -15.08 -12.10 -1.51
N THR A 231 -15.92 -11.44 -2.31
CA THR A 231 -15.52 -10.33 -3.18
C THR A 231 -15.04 -9.12 -2.37
N PHE A 232 -15.77 -8.73 -1.32
CA PHE A 232 -15.39 -7.61 -0.46
C PHE A 232 -14.06 -7.86 0.26
N MET A 233 -13.82 -9.09 0.76
CA MET A 233 -12.52 -9.47 1.32
C MET A 233 -11.39 -9.33 0.29
N ASN A 234 -11.61 -9.75 -0.94
CA ASN A 234 -10.63 -9.61 -2.02
C ASN A 234 -10.33 -8.13 -2.34
N ASN A 235 -11.33 -7.26 -2.34
CA ASN A 235 -11.18 -5.83 -2.63
C ASN A 235 -10.45 -5.08 -1.49
N LEU A 236 -10.78 -5.40 -0.24
CA LEU A 236 -10.02 -4.93 0.92
C LEU A 236 -8.57 -5.45 0.87
N GLY A 237 -8.36 -6.71 0.53
CA GLY A 237 -7.02 -7.29 0.33
C GLY A 237 -6.22 -6.56 -0.75
N LEU A 238 -6.88 -6.14 -1.84
CA LEU A 238 -6.26 -5.32 -2.88
C LEU A 238 -5.85 -3.93 -2.36
N CYS A 239 -6.69 -3.30 -1.55
CA CYS A 239 -6.37 -2.03 -0.89
C CYS A 239 -5.12 -2.17 -0.02
N TYR A 240 -5.08 -3.18 0.86
CA TYR A 240 -3.90 -3.49 1.68
C TYR A 240 -2.65 -3.75 0.83
N LYS A 241 -2.77 -4.53 -0.25
CA LYS A 241 -1.66 -4.76 -1.19
C LYS A 241 -1.13 -3.46 -1.79
N LYS A 242 -2.00 -2.54 -2.18
CA LYS A 242 -1.62 -1.23 -2.74
C LYS A 242 -0.94 -0.31 -1.72
N MET A 243 -1.17 -0.53 -0.44
CA MET A 243 -0.51 0.17 0.67
C MET A 243 0.80 -0.49 1.11
N GLY A 244 1.21 -1.60 0.47
CA GLY A 244 2.39 -2.39 0.87
C GLY A 244 2.17 -3.33 2.06
N GLN A 245 0.94 -3.42 2.58
CA GLN A 245 0.61 -4.18 3.80
C GLN A 245 0.26 -5.63 3.46
N PHE A 246 1.28 -6.37 3.03
CA PHE A 246 1.12 -7.72 2.50
C PHE A 246 0.65 -8.74 3.53
N ASP A 247 1.06 -8.60 4.79
CA ASP A 247 0.65 -9.49 5.89
C ASP A 247 -0.85 -9.43 6.19
N LYS A 248 -1.51 -8.31 5.86
CA LYS A 248 -2.97 -8.13 5.98
C LYS A 248 -3.71 -8.54 4.72
N ALA A 249 -3.11 -8.28 3.56
CA ALA A 249 -3.67 -8.70 2.29
C ALA A 249 -3.79 -10.23 2.20
N LEU A 250 -2.75 -10.97 2.61
CA LEU A 250 -2.69 -12.43 2.48
C LEU A 250 -3.87 -13.17 3.11
N PRO A 251 -4.17 -13.02 4.42
CA PRO A 251 -5.27 -13.73 5.04
C PRO A 251 -6.63 -13.36 4.42
N LEU A 252 -6.79 -12.13 3.89
CA LEU A 252 -8.01 -11.73 3.19
C LEU A 252 -8.17 -12.45 1.85
N TYR A 253 -7.10 -12.54 1.05
CA TYR A 253 -7.13 -13.31 -0.20
C TYR A 253 -7.35 -14.81 0.06
N GLU A 254 -6.72 -15.39 1.07
CA GLU A 254 -6.92 -16.80 1.45
C GLU A 254 -8.36 -17.08 1.93
N LYS A 255 -8.91 -16.20 2.78
CA LYS A 255 -10.31 -16.29 3.22
C LYS A 255 -11.29 -16.11 2.05
N ALA A 256 -11.01 -15.17 1.14
CA ALA A 256 -11.82 -14.97 -0.07
C ALA A 256 -11.81 -16.21 -0.98
N LEU A 257 -10.64 -16.82 -1.18
CA LEU A 257 -10.48 -18.06 -1.94
C LEU A 257 -11.24 -19.22 -1.27
N SER A 258 -11.13 -19.37 0.05
CA SER A 258 -11.84 -20.40 0.82
C SER A 258 -13.36 -20.20 0.80
N ASN A 259 -13.84 -18.95 0.90
CA ASN A 259 -15.25 -18.61 0.78
C ASN A 259 -15.77 -18.98 -0.62
N THR A 260 -15.03 -18.62 -1.67
CA THR A 260 -15.40 -18.92 -3.06
C THR A 260 -15.42 -20.43 -3.32
N GLU A 261 -14.44 -21.17 -2.80
CA GLU A 261 -14.41 -22.64 -2.85
C GLU A 261 -15.66 -23.27 -2.22
N LYS A 262 -16.05 -22.80 -1.02
CA LYS A 262 -17.19 -23.35 -0.29
C LYS A 262 -18.53 -22.98 -0.93
N SER A 263 -18.63 -21.78 -1.50
CA SER A 263 -19.89 -21.25 -2.03
C SER A 263 -20.14 -21.63 -3.49
N LEU A 264 -19.09 -21.67 -4.34
CA LEU A 264 -19.20 -21.88 -5.79
C LEU A 264 -18.42 -23.11 -6.30
N GLY A 265 -17.46 -23.63 -5.52
CA GLY A 265 -16.62 -24.77 -5.91
C GLY A 265 -15.32 -24.39 -6.63
N LYS A 266 -14.40 -25.37 -6.76
CA LYS A 266 -13.05 -25.16 -7.32
C LYS A 266 -13.00 -24.99 -8.84
N GLU A 267 -14.02 -25.51 -9.52
CA GLU A 267 -14.10 -25.44 -10.98
C GLU A 267 -14.82 -24.16 -11.44
N HIS A 268 -15.22 -23.27 -10.53
CA HIS A 268 -15.95 -22.04 -10.90
C HIS A 268 -14.98 -20.93 -11.38
N SER A 269 -15.39 -20.11 -12.36
CA SER A 269 -14.56 -18.99 -12.88
C SER A 269 -14.09 -18.04 -11.79
N GLU A 270 -14.97 -17.68 -10.85
CA GLU A 270 -14.61 -16.84 -9.68
C GLU A 270 -13.48 -17.45 -8.83
N TYR A 271 -13.38 -18.78 -8.73
CA TYR A 271 -12.26 -19.41 -8.01
C TYR A 271 -10.94 -19.17 -8.75
N ALA A 272 -10.95 -19.24 -10.09
CA ALA A 272 -9.79 -18.88 -10.91
C ALA A 272 -9.39 -17.41 -10.76
N VAL A 273 -10.37 -16.50 -10.69
CA VAL A 273 -10.13 -15.06 -10.41
C VAL A 273 -9.43 -14.88 -9.06
N ARG A 274 -9.91 -15.55 -8.00
CA ARG A 274 -9.28 -15.47 -6.67
C ARG A 274 -7.87 -16.06 -6.65
N LEU A 275 -7.65 -17.19 -7.33
CA LEU A 275 -6.30 -17.76 -7.50
C LEU A 275 -5.34 -16.78 -8.18
N ASN A 276 -5.77 -16.17 -9.28
CA ASN A 276 -4.97 -15.17 -9.99
C ASN A 276 -4.63 -13.96 -9.11
N ASN A 277 -5.58 -13.48 -8.30
CA ASN A 277 -5.33 -12.34 -7.43
C ASN A 277 -4.39 -12.68 -6.26
N LEU A 278 -4.53 -13.87 -5.67
CA LEU A 278 -3.60 -14.37 -4.64
C LEU A 278 -2.20 -14.57 -5.21
N ALA A 279 -2.08 -15.10 -6.43
CA ALA A 279 -0.81 -15.22 -7.15
C ALA A 279 -0.16 -13.85 -7.35
N GLY A 280 -0.93 -12.84 -7.77
CA GLY A 280 -0.46 -11.47 -7.89
C GLY A 280 -0.09 -10.80 -6.57
N LEU A 281 -0.56 -11.30 -5.42
CA LEU A 281 -0.06 -10.89 -4.11
C LEU A 281 1.29 -11.54 -3.81
N PHE A 282 1.43 -12.86 -4.01
CA PHE A 282 2.71 -13.54 -3.81
C PHE A 282 3.82 -12.95 -4.69
N GLN A 283 3.51 -12.60 -5.94
CA GLN A 283 4.45 -11.89 -6.81
C GLN A 283 4.85 -10.53 -6.23
N ALA A 284 3.91 -9.76 -5.67
CA ALA A 284 4.21 -8.47 -5.04
C ALA A 284 5.07 -8.61 -3.77
N MET A 285 4.98 -9.76 -3.07
CA MET A 285 5.86 -10.10 -1.95
C MET A 285 7.25 -10.63 -2.38
N GLY A 286 7.54 -10.73 -3.69
CA GLY A 286 8.75 -11.38 -4.20
C GLY A 286 8.74 -12.91 -4.10
N ARG A 287 7.60 -13.53 -3.76
CA ARG A 287 7.41 -14.97 -3.60
C ARG A 287 6.92 -15.60 -4.91
N THR A 288 7.65 -15.38 -6.01
CA THR A 288 7.22 -15.78 -7.36
C THR A 288 7.05 -17.29 -7.53
N ASP A 289 7.84 -18.10 -6.80
CA ASP A 289 7.73 -19.56 -6.80
C ASP A 289 6.34 -20.06 -6.34
N GLU A 290 5.67 -19.30 -5.47
CA GLU A 290 4.30 -19.60 -5.01
C GLU A 290 3.23 -19.03 -5.94
N ALA A 291 3.54 -17.96 -6.68
CA ALA A 291 2.62 -17.32 -7.62
C ALA A 291 2.40 -18.15 -8.90
N ILE A 292 3.47 -18.66 -9.50
CA ILE A 292 3.44 -19.43 -10.77
C ILE A 292 2.40 -20.57 -10.76
N PRO A 293 2.39 -21.51 -9.80
CA PRO A 293 1.42 -22.61 -9.81
C PRO A 293 -0.04 -22.15 -9.69
N LEU A 294 -0.29 -21.03 -9.00
CA LEU A 294 -1.62 -20.47 -8.86
C LEU A 294 -2.12 -19.81 -10.17
N PHE A 295 -1.26 -19.06 -10.86
CA PHE A 295 -1.59 -18.54 -12.19
C PHE A 295 -1.85 -19.66 -13.20
N GLN A 296 -1.02 -20.71 -13.19
CA GLN A 296 -1.23 -21.89 -14.03
C GLN A 296 -2.58 -22.56 -13.73
N LYS A 297 -2.93 -22.70 -12.45
CA LYS A 297 -4.22 -23.30 -12.07
C LYS A 297 -5.41 -22.45 -12.50
N ALA A 298 -5.31 -21.12 -12.38
CA ALA A 298 -6.34 -20.21 -12.87
C ALA A 298 -6.53 -20.34 -14.40
N ALA A 299 -5.44 -20.38 -15.17
CA ALA A 299 -5.46 -20.59 -16.62
C ALA A 299 -6.05 -21.96 -17.00
N GLU A 300 -5.71 -23.03 -16.27
CA GLU A 300 -6.26 -24.37 -16.47
C GLU A 300 -7.80 -24.40 -16.29
N ILE A 301 -8.30 -23.80 -15.20
CA ILE A 301 -9.75 -23.74 -14.95
C ILE A 301 -10.47 -22.95 -16.05
N ALA A 302 -9.90 -21.81 -16.48
CA ALA A 302 -10.45 -21.03 -17.59
C ALA A 302 -10.49 -21.83 -18.90
N GLU A 303 -9.41 -22.56 -19.21
CA GLU A 303 -9.35 -23.40 -20.41
C GLU A 303 -10.34 -24.56 -20.36
N ILE A 304 -10.51 -25.22 -19.20
CA ILE A 304 -11.47 -26.32 -19.03
C ILE A 304 -12.91 -25.84 -19.23
N ASN A 305 -13.26 -24.68 -18.68
CA ASN A 305 -14.63 -24.19 -18.68
C ASN A 305 -15.03 -23.53 -19.99
N HIS A 306 -14.14 -22.74 -20.58
CA HIS A 306 -14.46 -21.82 -21.68
C HIS A 306 -13.56 -21.98 -22.90
N GLY A 307 -12.50 -22.78 -22.79
CA GLY A 307 -11.47 -22.92 -23.82
C GLY A 307 -10.50 -21.74 -23.89
N LYS A 308 -9.43 -21.90 -24.68
CA LYS A 308 -8.38 -20.89 -24.85
C LYS A 308 -8.79 -19.61 -25.56
N SER A 309 -10.00 -19.55 -26.14
CA SER A 309 -10.53 -18.32 -26.75
C SER A 309 -11.22 -17.39 -25.75
N TYR A 310 -11.30 -17.78 -24.47
CA TYR A 310 -11.85 -16.94 -23.42
C TYR A 310 -10.85 -15.85 -23.01
N TYR A 311 -11.31 -14.61 -22.84
CA TYR A 311 -10.39 -13.48 -22.62
C TYR A 311 -9.65 -13.56 -21.28
N LEU A 312 -10.28 -14.06 -20.20
CA LEU A 312 -9.58 -14.20 -18.91
C LEU A 312 -8.48 -15.26 -18.96
N TYR A 313 -8.57 -16.26 -19.84
CA TYR A 313 -7.45 -17.17 -20.08
C TYR A 313 -6.20 -16.38 -20.49
N GLY A 314 -6.35 -15.47 -21.46
CA GLY A 314 -5.30 -14.54 -21.91
C GLY A 314 -4.75 -13.69 -20.76
N THR A 315 -5.63 -13.15 -19.90
CA THR A 315 -5.22 -12.39 -18.71
C THR A 315 -4.39 -13.22 -17.73
N TYR A 316 -4.78 -14.47 -17.46
CA TYR A 316 -4.06 -15.34 -16.52
C TYR A 316 -2.69 -15.74 -17.06
N VAL A 317 -2.59 -16.09 -18.35
CA VAL A 317 -1.28 -16.40 -18.96
C VAL A 317 -0.42 -15.14 -19.12
N ASN A 318 -0.99 -13.96 -19.30
CA ASN A 318 -0.24 -12.69 -19.24
C ASN A 318 0.43 -12.48 -17.87
N ASN A 319 -0.30 -12.73 -16.77
CA ASN A 319 0.25 -12.57 -15.44
C ASN A 319 1.27 -13.67 -15.11
N LEU A 320 1.06 -14.88 -15.62
CA LEU A 320 2.06 -15.95 -15.59
C LEU A 320 3.34 -15.55 -16.33
N ALA A 321 3.23 -14.90 -17.49
CA ALA A 321 4.37 -14.38 -18.24
C ALA A 321 5.17 -13.36 -17.42
N ALA A 322 4.48 -12.42 -16.78
CA ALA A 322 5.11 -11.43 -15.89
C ALA A 322 5.81 -12.10 -14.68
N ALA A 323 5.25 -13.20 -14.16
CA ALA A 323 5.90 -13.98 -13.10
C ALA A 323 7.21 -14.60 -13.60
N TYR A 324 7.21 -15.24 -14.78
CA TYR A 324 8.43 -15.77 -15.40
C TYR A 324 9.48 -14.68 -15.70
N GLU A 325 9.04 -13.53 -16.20
CA GLU A 325 9.91 -12.37 -16.46
C GLU A 325 10.61 -11.90 -15.18
N SER A 326 9.88 -11.83 -14.04
CA SER A 326 10.42 -11.37 -12.76
C SER A 326 11.55 -12.24 -12.20
N ILE A 327 11.62 -13.51 -12.61
CA ILE A 327 12.70 -14.45 -12.24
C ILE A 327 13.73 -14.66 -13.37
N GLY A 328 13.69 -13.83 -14.41
CA GLY A 328 14.63 -13.87 -15.53
C GLY A 328 14.40 -15.03 -16.52
N GLN A 329 13.26 -15.71 -16.45
CA GLN A 329 12.87 -16.77 -17.39
C GLN A 329 12.20 -16.16 -18.63
N PHE A 330 13.00 -15.48 -19.45
CA PHE A 330 12.52 -14.68 -20.57
C PHE A 330 11.91 -15.51 -21.72
N ASP A 331 12.35 -16.76 -21.93
CA ASP A 331 11.79 -17.64 -22.95
C ASP A 331 10.35 -18.05 -22.62
N GLU A 332 10.11 -18.45 -21.38
CA GLU A 332 8.77 -18.74 -20.85
C GLU A 332 7.89 -17.49 -20.85
N ALA A 333 8.42 -16.34 -20.41
CA ALA A 333 7.71 -15.07 -20.45
C ALA A 333 7.28 -14.71 -21.88
N LEU A 334 8.19 -14.83 -22.86
CA LEU A 334 7.91 -14.53 -24.26
C LEU A 334 6.81 -15.45 -24.82
N PHE A 335 6.86 -16.74 -24.49
CA PHE A 335 5.85 -17.70 -24.90
C PHE A 335 4.46 -17.29 -24.41
N TYR A 336 4.32 -17.03 -23.11
CA TYR A 336 3.01 -16.72 -22.52
C TYR A 336 2.51 -15.31 -22.86
N TYR A 337 3.39 -14.31 -23.01
CA TYR A 337 2.95 -12.99 -23.50
C TYR A 337 2.47 -13.05 -24.95
N ARG A 338 3.10 -13.84 -25.82
CA ARG A 338 2.60 -14.08 -27.19
C ARG A 338 1.25 -14.80 -27.17
N GLU A 339 1.11 -15.83 -26.34
CA GLU A 339 -0.15 -16.57 -26.19
C GLU A 339 -1.29 -15.64 -25.70
N SER A 340 -1.00 -14.75 -24.75
CA SER A 340 -1.93 -13.71 -24.29
C SER A 340 -2.31 -12.72 -25.41
N PHE A 341 -1.32 -12.22 -26.15
CA PHE A 341 -1.54 -11.28 -27.25
C PHE A 341 -2.41 -11.89 -28.37
N ASP A 342 -2.13 -13.14 -28.75
CA ASP A 342 -2.90 -13.87 -29.74
C ASP A 342 -4.32 -14.19 -29.23
N ASN A 343 -4.47 -14.52 -27.94
CA ASN A 343 -5.78 -14.67 -27.31
C ASN A 343 -6.57 -13.37 -27.40
N ALA A 344 -6.01 -12.23 -26.97
CA ALA A 344 -6.72 -10.95 -26.99
C ALA A 344 -7.15 -10.56 -28.42
N LEU A 345 -6.31 -10.85 -29.42
CA LEU A 345 -6.68 -10.63 -30.82
C LEU A 345 -7.89 -11.47 -31.25
N GLN A 346 -7.96 -12.73 -30.81
CA GLN A 346 -9.01 -13.68 -31.21
C GLN A 346 -10.31 -13.51 -30.40
N SER A 347 -10.20 -13.20 -29.11
CA SER A 347 -11.32 -13.21 -28.15
C SER A 347 -12.10 -11.90 -28.13
N ILE A 348 -11.40 -10.76 -28.21
CA ILE A 348 -11.97 -9.42 -28.00
C ILE A 348 -11.59 -8.43 -29.11
N GLY A 349 -10.60 -8.77 -29.94
CA GLY A 349 -10.21 -8.00 -31.11
C GLY A 349 -9.37 -6.75 -30.82
N LYS A 350 -8.86 -6.12 -31.89
CA LYS A 350 -7.89 -5.01 -31.81
C LYS A 350 -8.44 -3.69 -31.26
N SER A 351 -9.75 -3.52 -31.21
CA SER A 351 -10.37 -2.30 -30.68
C SER A 351 -10.48 -2.31 -29.16
N HIS A 352 -10.39 -3.48 -28.52
CA HIS A 352 -10.54 -3.58 -27.07
C HIS A 352 -9.29 -3.05 -26.35
N PRO A 353 -9.41 -2.29 -25.24
CA PRO A 353 -8.26 -1.78 -24.49
C PRO A 353 -7.28 -2.87 -24.01
N LEU A 354 -7.79 -4.02 -23.58
CA LEU A 354 -6.96 -5.16 -23.15
C LEU A 354 -6.01 -5.66 -24.25
N TYR A 355 -6.38 -5.56 -25.54
CA TYR A 355 -5.44 -5.86 -26.62
C TYR A 355 -4.19 -4.98 -26.54
N GLY A 356 -4.36 -3.67 -26.33
CA GLY A 356 -3.25 -2.74 -26.14
C GLY A 356 -2.44 -3.01 -24.87
N VAL A 357 -3.04 -3.56 -23.82
CA VAL A 357 -2.31 -4.02 -22.62
C VAL A 357 -1.38 -5.19 -22.95
N THR A 358 -1.86 -6.21 -23.66
CA THR A 358 -1.04 -7.36 -24.04
C THR A 358 0.10 -6.97 -24.98
N ALA A 359 -0.17 -6.08 -25.95
CA ALA A 359 0.84 -5.53 -26.85
C ALA A 359 1.91 -4.75 -26.07
N ASN A 360 1.51 -3.94 -25.09
CA ASN A 360 2.44 -3.19 -24.26
C ASN A 360 3.34 -4.11 -23.44
N ASN A 361 2.79 -5.15 -22.80
CA ASN A 361 3.60 -6.03 -21.96
C ASN A 361 4.62 -6.80 -22.80
N LEU A 362 4.21 -7.25 -23.99
CA LEU A 362 5.13 -7.87 -24.94
C LEU A 362 6.22 -6.87 -25.40
N ALA A 363 5.88 -5.59 -25.59
CA ALA A 363 6.86 -4.56 -25.89
C ALA A 363 7.86 -4.32 -24.76
N LEU A 364 7.39 -4.28 -23.51
CA LEU A 364 8.24 -4.11 -22.33
C LEU A 364 9.20 -5.31 -22.15
N LEU A 365 8.74 -6.54 -22.39
CA LEU A 365 9.62 -7.70 -22.44
C LEU A 365 10.68 -7.57 -23.54
N PHE A 366 10.29 -7.16 -24.77
CA PHE A 366 11.26 -6.96 -25.83
C PHE A 366 12.27 -5.87 -25.48
N GLN A 367 11.85 -4.82 -24.78
CA GLN A 367 12.76 -3.80 -24.28
C GLN A 367 13.72 -4.37 -23.21
N SER A 368 13.25 -5.23 -22.31
CA SER A 368 14.08 -5.82 -21.24
C SER A 368 15.13 -6.80 -21.79
N ILE A 369 14.86 -7.48 -22.91
CA ILE A 369 15.83 -8.33 -23.62
C ILE A 369 16.60 -7.58 -24.72
N GLU A 370 16.53 -6.24 -24.72
CA GLU A 370 17.22 -5.32 -25.64
C GLU A 370 16.88 -5.50 -27.15
N GLU A 371 15.72 -6.10 -27.46
CA GLU A 371 15.17 -6.19 -28.81
C GLU A 371 14.31 -4.96 -29.16
N TYR A 372 14.96 -3.79 -29.24
CA TYR A 372 14.26 -2.50 -29.37
C TYR A 372 13.40 -2.35 -30.63
N ASP A 373 13.76 -2.99 -31.74
CA ASP A 373 12.94 -2.96 -32.97
C ASP A 373 11.59 -3.65 -32.77
N SER A 374 11.59 -4.82 -32.11
CA SER A 374 10.38 -5.55 -31.75
C SER A 374 9.57 -4.76 -30.72
N ALA A 375 10.23 -4.22 -29.69
CA ALA A 375 9.60 -3.40 -28.67
C ALA A 375 8.86 -2.20 -29.30
N LEU A 376 9.47 -1.51 -30.25
CA LEU A 376 8.89 -0.35 -30.91
C LEU A 376 7.62 -0.70 -31.69
N VAL A 377 7.60 -1.83 -32.38
CA VAL A 377 6.42 -2.30 -33.14
C VAL A 377 5.23 -2.53 -32.21
N TYR A 378 5.43 -3.32 -31.15
CA TYR A 378 4.35 -3.67 -30.23
C TYR A 378 3.90 -2.48 -29.38
N LEU A 379 4.82 -1.58 -29.02
CA LEU A 379 4.49 -0.38 -28.26
C LEU A 379 3.72 0.64 -29.11
N GLN A 380 4.05 0.77 -30.40
CA GLN A 380 3.24 1.55 -31.33
C GLN A 380 1.84 0.97 -31.50
N GLU A 381 1.70 -0.35 -31.58
CA GLU A 381 0.40 -1.00 -31.64
C GLU A 381 -0.42 -0.75 -30.37
N ALA A 382 0.20 -0.85 -29.18
CA ALA A 382 -0.43 -0.50 -27.91
C ALA A 382 -0.85 0.98 -27.84
N PHE A 383 0.00 1.87 -28.33
CA PHE A 383 -0.24 3.31 -28.36
C PHE A 383 -1.45 3.66 -29.23
N VAL A 384 -1.50 3.14 -30.46
CA VAL A 384 -2.61 3.35 -31.39
C VAL A 384 -3.92 2.74 -30.86
N ASN A 385 -3.86 1.55 -30.27
CA ASN A 385 -5.03 0.96 -29.62
C ASN A 385 -5.56 1.86 -28.49
N THR A 386 -4.68 2.34 -27.61
CA THR A 386 -5.07 3.18 -26.48
C THR A 386 -5.66 4.52 -26.95
N GLU A 387 -5.06 5.15 -27.96
CA GLU A 387 -5.58 6.39 -28.55
C GLU A 387 -7.00 6.21 -29.10
N ASN A 388 -7.26 5.08 -29.79
CA ASN A 388 -8.54 4.82 -30.43
C ASN A 388 -9.63 4.32 -29.47
N SER A 389 -9.26 3.51 -28.47
CA SER A 389 -10.21 2.86 -27.56
C SER A 389 -10.54 3.73 -26.35
N LEU A 390 -9.53 4.35 -25.73
CA LEU A 390 -9.68 5.11 -24.49
C LEU A 390 -9.60 6.62 -24.71
N GLY A 391 -8.87 7.07 -25.74
CA GLY A 391 -8.64 8.47 -26.03
C GLY A 391 -7.34 9.03 -25.44
N LYS A 392 -6.99 10.26 -25.83
CA LYS A 392 -5.72 10.93 -25.46
C LYS A 392 -5.70 11.47 -24.03
N GLU A 393 -6.87 11.69 -23.47
CA GLU A 393 -7.07 12.19 -22.11
C GLU A 393 -7.14 11.03 -21.11
N HIS A 394 -6.86 9.79 -21.52
CA HIS A 394 -6.87 8.66 -20.61
C HIS A 394 -5.53 8.52 -19.86
N PRO A 395 -5.49 8.23 -18.55
CA PRO A 395 -4.24 7.99 -17.82
C PRO A 395 -3.36 6.89 -18.41
N ILE A 396 -3.95 5.83 -19.00
CA ILE A 396 -3.21 4.78 -19.73
C ILE A 396 -2.52 5.37 -20.97
N PHE A 397 -3.09 6.35 -21.66
CA PHE A 397 -2.40 7.02 -22.78
C PHE A 397 -1.12 7.71 -22.31
N ALA A 398 -1.16 8.38 -21.16
CA ALA A 398 0.03 8.95 -20.53
C ALA A 398 1.06 7.89 -20.13
N GLN A 399 0.63 6.72 -19.64
CA GLN A 399 1.53 5.59 -19.40
C GLN A 399 2.16 5.06 -20.70
N ARG A 400 1.42 4.99 -21.80
CA ARG A 400 2.00 4.62 -23.11
C ARG A 400 3.01 5.64 -23.61
N LEU A 401 2.77 6.93 -23.36
CA LEU A 401 3.77 7.98 -23.60
C LEU A 401 5.02 7.77 -22.74
N GLN A 402 4.88 7.45 -21.45
CA GLN A 402 6.03 7.13 -20.58
C GLN A 402 6.84 5.95 -21.11
N ASN A 403 6.18 4.86 -21.51
CA ASN A 403 6.87 3.69 -22.06
C ASN A 403 7.56 4.02 -23.40
N MET A 404 6.92 4.84 -24.26
CA MET A 404 7.56 5.32 -25.49
C MET A 404 8.79 6.17 -25.18
N GLY A 405 8.72 7.00 -24.14
CA GLY A 405 9.85 7.77 -23.64
C GLY A 405 11.00 6.88 -23.20
N SER A 406 10.71 5.89 -22.36
CA SER A 406 11.68 4.90 -21.86
C SER A 406 12.33 4.09 -22.98
N LEU A 407 11.54 3.61 -23.95
CA LEU A 407 12.10 2.88 -25.09
C LEU A 407 13.03 3.77 -25.94
N HIS A 408 12.62 5.00 -26.23
CA HIS A 408 13.47 5.93 -26.98
C HIS A 408 14.72 6.32 -26.20
N GLU A 409 14.65 6.44 -24.88
CA GLU A 409 15.79 6.64 -24.01
C GLU A 409 16.76 5.45 -24.07
N ALA A 410 16.26 4.22 -24.03
CA ALA A 410 17.08 3.00 -24.18
C ALA A 410 17.74 2.92 -25.57
N MET A 411 17.06 3.38 -26.62
CA MET A 411 17.61 3.51 -27.97
C MET A 411 18.59 4.69 -28.15
N GLY A 412 18.74 5.56 -27.14
CA GLY A 412 19.58 6.76 -27.19
C GLY A 412 18.98 7.96 -27.93
N ASP A 413 17.68 7.92 -28.27
CA ASP A 413 16.94 9.02 -28.90
C ASP A 413 16.34 9.94 -27.82
N TYR A 414 17.22 10.66 -27.11
CA TYR A 414 16.86 11.46 -25.94
C TYR A 414 15.90 12.63 -26.25
N ASP A 415 15.97 13.21 -27.44
CA ASP A 415 15.05 14.29 -27.85
C ASP A 415 13.60 13.78 -27.93
N LYS A 416 13.40 12.58 -28.50
CA LYS A 416 12.08 11.95 -28.51
C LYS A 416 11.65 11.52 -27.12
N ALA A 417 12.56 10.92 -26.35
CA ALA A 417 12.29 10.51 -24.97
C ALA A 417 11.75 11.68 -24.13
N GLN A 418 12.44 12.82 -24.20
CA GLN A 418 12.02 14.04 -23.53
C GLN A 418 10.63 14.50 -23.96
N ASN A 419 10.34 14.52 -25.27
CA ASN A 419 9.02 14.92 -25.76
C ASN A 419 7.90 14.02 -25.24
N TYR A 420 8.13 12.71 -25.23
CA TYR A 420 7.17 11.74 -24.72
C TYR A 420 6.93 11.89 -23.22
N TYR A 421 8.00 12.01 -22.42
CA TYR A 421 7.88 12.23 -20.98
C TYR A 421 7.18 13.54 -20.64
N SER A 422 7.53 14.67 -21.28
CA SER A 422 6.87 15.95 -21.05
C SER A 422 5.38 15.90 -21.36
N ARG A 423 4.99 15.29 -22.50
CA ARG A 423 3.58 15.13 -22.86
C ARG A 423 2.81 14.24 -21.88
N ALA A 424 3.45 13.20 -21.34
CA ALA A 424 2.82 12.36 -20.33
C ALA A 424 2.58 13.12 -19.02
N ILE A 425 3.52 13.98 -18.60
CA ILE A 425 3.35 14.85 -17.42
C ILE A 425 2.13 15.76 -17.61
N ASP A 426 1.99 16.40 -18.78
CA ASP A 426 0.86 17.27 -19.09
C ASP A 426 -0.48 16.51 -18.97
N VAL A 427 -0.57 15.32 -19.59
CA VAL A 427 -1.79 14.50 -19.53
C VAL A 427 -2.08 14.03 -18.10
N PHE A 428 -1.08 13.61 -17.32
CA PHE A 428 -1.30 13.24 -15.92
C PHE A 428 -1.75 14.42 -15.07
N ALA A 429 -1.18 15.62 -15.28
CA ALA A 429 -1.58 16.83 -14.57
C ALA A 429 -3.04 17.21 -14.85
N GLU A 430 -3.49 17.09 -16.10
CA GLU A 430 -4.88 17.39 -16.49
C GLU A 430 -5.87 16.34 -15.99
N THR A 431 -5.49 15.06 -16.01
CA THR A 431 -6.44 13.94 -15.81
C THR A 431 -6.51 13.46 -14.36
N LEU A 432 -5.37 13.35 -13.69
CA LEU A 432 -5.25 12.86 -12.30
C LEU A 432 -4.90 13.97 -11.32
N GLY A 433 -4.40 15.11 -11.81
CA GLY A 433 -3.91 16.21 -10.99
C GLY A 433 -2.44 16.04 -10.58
N THR A 434 -1.84 17.14 -10.13
CA THR A 434 -0.41 17.24 -9.79
C THR A 434 -0.03 16.58 -8.46
N LYS A 435 -0.98 15.93 -7.78
CA LYS A 435 -0.76 15.24 -6.51
C LYS A 435 -0.82 13.73 -6.63
N HIS A 436 -1.24 13.20 -7.78
CA HIS A 436 -1.34 11.77 -8.00
C HIS A 436 0.06 11.15 -8.19
N THR A 437 0.26 9.92 -7.70
CA THR A 437 1.54 9.20 -7.76
C THR A 437 2.10 9.04 -9.19
N HIS A 438 1.26 8.73 -10.18
CA HIS A 438 1.67 8.69 -11.59
C HIS A 438 2.28 10.01 -12.12
N PHE A 439 1.82 11.16 -11.62
CA PHE A 439 2.43 12.45 -11.97
C PHE A 439 3.85 12.53 -11.41
N GLY A 440 4.06 12.13 -10.14
CA GLY A 440 5.40 12.03 -9.53
C GLY A 440 6.33 11.07 -10.27
N ILE A 441 5.86 9.89 -10.67
CA ILE A 441 6.64 8.93 -11.47
C ILE A 441 7.05 9.53 -12.82
N ALA A 442 6.14 10.23 -13.49
CA ALA A 442 6.43 10.88 -14.76
C ALA A 442 7.50 11.98 -14.64
N LEU A 443 7.49 12.73 -13.53
CA LEU A 443 8.54 13.71 -13.20
C LEU A 443 9.88 13.02 -12.97
N ASN A 444 9.91 11.91 -12.23
CA ASN A 444 11.13 11.16 -11.95
C ASN A 444 11.76 10.56 -13.21
N ASN A 445 10.97 10.04 -14.14
CA ASN A 445 11.48 9.53 -15.41
C ASN A 445 12.12 10.66 -16.25
N LEU A 446 11.49 11.84 -16.27
CA LEU A 446 12.07 13.01 -16.94
C LEU A 446 13.33 13.53 -16.23
N ALA A 447 13.34 13.51 -14.90
CA ALA A 447 14.51 13.88 -14.10
C ALA A 447 15.69 12.95 -14.40
N GLY A 448 15.46 11.64 -14.43
CA GLY A 448 16.46 10.63 -14.79
C GLY A 448 17.00 10.80 -16.21
N LEU A 449 16.15 11.17 -17.18
CA LEU A 449 16.61 11.52 -18.53
C LEU A 449 17.53 12.77 -18.52
N PHE A 450 17.20 13.79 -17.73
CA PHE A 450 18.04 14.98 -17.63
C PHE A 450 19.37 14.69 -16.92
N GLU A 451 19.38 13.82 -15.92
CA GLU A 451 20.60 13.32 -15.29
C GLU A 451 21.49 12.58 -16.31
N LYS A 452 20.91 11.62 -17.05
CA LYS A 452 21.61 10.85 -18.10
C LYS A 452 22.18 11.72 -19.22
N THR A 453 21.56 12.86 -19.50
CA THR A 453 22.01 13.82 -20.52
C THR A 453 22.89 14.95 -19.96
N GLY A 454 23.23 14.91 -18.66
CA GLY A 454 24.12 15.88 -18.01
C GLY A 454 23.46 17.23 -17.66
N HIS A 455 22.14 17.34 -17.75
CA HIS A 455 21.36 18.53 -17.42
C HIS A 455 20.93 18.53 -15.93
N TYR A 456 21.89 18.33 -15.03
CA TYR A 456 21.63 18.07 -13.60
C TYR A 456 20.79 19.14 -12.90
N LYS A 457 20.90 20.42 -13.31
CA LYS A 457 20.07 21.49 -12.73
C LYS A 457 18.57 21.34 -13.07
N LEU A 458 18.26 20.85 -14.28
CA LEU A 458 16.89 20.53 -14.65
C LEU A 458 16.43 19.27 -13.91
N ALA A 459 17.28 18.23 -13.84
CA ALA A 459 17.00 17.01 -13.09
C ALA A 459 16.65 17.30 -11.63
N LEU A 460 17.45 18.14 -10.95
CA LEU A 460 17.18 18.58 -9.58
C LEU A 460 15.80 19.25 -9.45
N GLY A 461 15.41 20.11 -10.40
CA GLY A 461 14.10 20.76 -10.38
C GLY A 461 12.94 19.75 -10.42
N PHE A 462 13.02 18.76 -11.30
CA PHE A 462 12.00 17.72 -11.42
C PHE A 462 11.99 16.75 -10.23
N HIS A 463 13.17 16.39 -9.68
CA HIS A 463 13.25 15.61 -8.44
C HIS A 463 12.58 16.33 -7.27
N LEU A 464 12.81 17.63 -7.09
CA LEU A 464 12.17 18.41 -6.02
C LEU A 464 10.64 18.49 -6.17
N GLU A 465 10.16 18.59 -7.41
CA GLU A 465 8.72 18.53 -7.66
C GLU A 465 8.15 17.14 -7.33
N ALA A 466 8.83 16.05 -7.74
CA ALA A 466 8.44 14.68 -7.42
C ALA A 466 8.44 14.41 -5.90
N ILE A 467 9.47 14.88 -5.17
CA ILE A 467 9.55 14.83 -3.70
C ILE A 467 8.32 15.49 -3.06
N THR A 468 7.86 16.62 -3.62
CA THR A 468 6.66 17.31 -3.12
C THR A 468 5.38 16.49 -3.34
N VAL A 469 5.32 15.69 -4.41
CA VAL A 469 4.23 14.75 -4.67
C VAL A 469 4.30 13.58 -3.70
N ASP A 470 5.48 12.99 -3.51
CA ASP A 470 5.71 11.87 -2.60
C ASP A 470 5.31 12.26 -1.16
N PHE A 471 5.78 13.39 -0.64
CA PHE A 471 5.39 13.86 0.70
C PHE A 471 3.91 14.19 0.84
N PHE A 472 3.26 14.71 -0.21
CA PHE A 472 1.81 14.89 -0.18
C PHE A 472 1.10 13.54 -0.02
N ASN A 473 1.51 12.52 -0.78
CA ASN A 473 0.92 11.19 -0.72
C ASN A 473 1.23 10.50 0.62
N ILE A 474 2.42 10.67 1.18
CA ILE A 474 2.76 10.18 2.52
C ILE A 474 1.83 10.81 3.57
N ASN A 475 1.78 12.14 3.63
CA ASN A 475 0.97 12.85 4.62
C ASN A 475 -0.52 12.52 4.51
N HIS A 476 -1.04 12.34 3.28
CA HIS A 476 -2.45 12.01 3.07
C HIS A 476 -2.77 10.57 3.48
N ASN A 477 -1.88 9.62 3.19
CA ASN A 477 -2.14 8.22 3.52
C ASN A 477 -1.86 7.92 5.00
N PHE A 478 -0.92 8.63 5.64
CA PHE A 478 -0.44 8.34 7.00
C PHE A 478 -1.46 8.58 8.12
N SER A 479 -2.40 9.50 7.94
CA SER A 479 -3.32 9.96 9.00
C SER A 479 -4.13 8.84 9.67
N PHE A 480 -4.30 7.72 8.98
CA PHE A 480 -5.19 6.62 9.41
C PHE A 480 -4.45 5.28 9.53
N LEU A 481 -3.12 5.27 9.32
CA LEU A 481 -2.31 4.07 9.44
C LEU A 481 -1.79 3.91 10.86
N SER A 482 -1.68 2.65 11.28
CA SER A 482 -0.81 2.25 12.38
C SER A 482 0.66 2.57 12.08
N GLU A 483 1.50 2.59 13.10
CA GLU A 483 2.96 2.74 12.95
C GLU A 483 3.56 1.72 11.96
N GLN A 484 3.13 0.46 12.03
CA GLN A 484 3.55 -0.56 11.07
C GLN A 484 3.07 -0.22 9.66
N GLY A 485 1.79 0.17 9.50
CA GLY A 485 1.23 0.54 8.21
C GLY A 485 1.95 1.73 7.56
N LYS A 486 2.46 2.68 8.36
CA LYS A 486 3.30 3.79 7.87
C LYS A 486 4.63 3.29 7.34
N THR A 487 5.28 2.38 8.08
CA THR A 487 6.56 1.77 7.69
C THR A 487 6.43 0.99 6.38
N ASP A 488 5.36 0.18 6.26
CA ASP A 488 5.07 -0.57 5.04
C ASP A 488 4.85 0.36 3.85
N PHE A 489 4.09 1.44 4.05
CA PHE A 489 3.85 2.43 3.00
C PHE A 489 5.14 3.14 2.56
N LEU A 490 6.03 3.55 3.50
CA LEU A 490 7.32 4.16 3.13
C LEU A 490 8.20 3.21 2.35
N THR A 491 8.13 1.91 2.65
CA THR A 491 8.86 0.88 1.89
C THR A 491 8.43 0.88 0.42
N THR A 492 7.17 1.20 0.12
CA THR A 492 6.71 1.33 -1.28
C THR A 492 7.29 2.55 -2.02
N LEU A 493 7.85 3.52 -1.29
CA LEU A 493 8.43 4.76 -1.81
C LEU A 493 9.95 4.83 -1.65
N SER A 494 10.58 3.86 -0.99
CA SER A 494 12.02 3.89 -0.67
C SER A 494 12.88 4.06 -1.91
N PHE A 495 12.52 3.38 -3.01
CA PHE A 495 13.18 3.49 -4.31
C PHE A 495 13.33 4.94 -4.79
N ASN A 496 12.30 5.77 -4.59
CA ASN A 496 12.33 7.18 -4.99
C ASN A 496 13.31 7.97 -4.11
N PHE A 497 13.22 7.81 -2.79
CA PHE A 497 14.10 8.50 -1.85
C PHE A 497 15.56 8.10 -2.01
N ASP A 498 15.83 6.82 -2.24
CA ASP A 498 17.16 6.29 -2.51
C ASP A 498 17.76 6.89 -3.80
N ALA A 499 16.94 7.09 -4.84
CA ALA A 499 17.35 7.78 -6.06
C ALA A 499 17.66 9.26 -5.81
N TYR A 500 16.86 9.95 -4.98
CA TYR A 500 17.11 11.35 -4.63
C TYR A 500 18.42 11.50 -3.84
N GLN A 501 18.66 10.66 -2.84
CA GLN A 501 19.90 10.70 -2.06
C GLN A 501 21.12 10.38 -2.92
N SER A 502 21.01 9.37 -3.80
CA SER A 502 22.04 9.04 -4.78
C SER A 502 22.37 10.23 -5.68
N PHE A 503 21.36 10.94 -6.20
CA PHE A 503 21.56 12.14 -7.00
C PHE A 503 22.29 13.24 -6.21
N PHE A 504 21.92 13.46 -4.94
CA PHE A 504 22.53 14.48 -4.09
C PHE A 504 24.03 14.21 -3.82
N ILE A 505 24.42 12.96 -3.59
CA ILE A 505 25.83 12.61 -3.36
C ILE A 505 26.65 12.55 -4.65
N ASN A 506 26.05 12.19 -5.78
CA ASN A 506 26.74 12.13 -7.08
C ASN A 506 26.96 13.53 -7.65
N HIS A 507 26.04 14.47 -7.37
CA HIS A 507 26.04 15.80 -7.96
C HIS A 507 25.87 16.95 -6.94
N PRO A 508 26.69 17.02 -5.88
CA PRO A 508 26.55 18.02 -4.83
C PRO A 508 26.78 19.46 -5.33
N ASP A 509 27.58 19.64 -6.37
CA ASP A 509 27.94 20.95 -6.93
C ASP A 509 26.81 21.61 -7.77
N VAL A 510 25.69 20.92 -7.97
CA VAL A 510 24.57 21.42 -8.80
C VAL A 510 23.83 22.57 -8.10
N SER A 511 23.76 22.54 -6.77
CA SER A 511 23.12 23.58 -5.96
C SER A 511 23.61 23.54 -4.52
N ASP A 512 23.98 24.70 -3.98
CA ASP A 512 24.36 24.87 -2.57
C ASP A 512 23.23 24.50 -1.59
N SER A 513 21.98 24.36 -2.07
CA SER A 513 20.82 23.96 -1.27
C SER A 513 20.64 22.44 -1.12
N ILE A 514 21.39 21.60 -1.85
CA ILE A 514 21.27 20.14 -1.80
C ILE A 514 21.39 19.60 -0.36
N PRO A 515 22.39 20.00 0.45
CA PRO A 515 22.46 19.53 1.83
C PRO A 515 21.23 19.88 2.67
N GLY A 516 20.59 21.02 2.41
CA GLY A 516 19.32 21.41 3.03
C GLY A 516 18.19 20.46 2.68
N TYR A 517 18.01 20.18 1.39
CA TYR A 517 16.98 19.23 0.94
C TYR A 517 17.20 17.82 1.51
N ALA A 518 18.44 17.34 1.51
CA ALA A 518 18.79 16.05 2.10
C ALA A 518 18.44 16.01 3.60
N TYR A 519 18.76 17.09 4.34
CA TYR A 519 18.44 17.23 5.76
C TYR A 519 16.92 17.20 6.01
N ASP A 520 16.16 17.99 5.26
CA ASP A 520 14.70 18.10 5.40
C ASP A 520 14.01 16.75 5.11
N ILE A 521 14.50 15.99 4.12
CA ILE A 521 14.00 14.64 3.86
C ILE A 521 14.20 13.74 5.07
N GLN A 522 15.38 13.78 5.71
CA GLN A 522 15.64 12.97 6.91
C GLN A 522 14.78 13.38 8.10
N LEU A 523 14.60 14.69 8.31
CA LEU A 523 13.69 15.20 9.34
C LEU A 523 12.25 14.71 9.12
N ALA A 524 11.77 14.82 7.88
CA ALA A 524 10.43 14.42 7.50
C ALA A 524 10.23 12.92 7.70
N LEU A 525 11.06 12.06 7.11
CA LEU A 525 10.92 10.61 7.17
C LEU A 525 11.02 10.07 8.61
N LYS A 526 12.04 10.51 9.37
CA LYS A 526 12.21 10.06 10.78
C LYS A 526 11.11 10.63 11.67
N GLY A 527 10.74 11.90 11.48
CA GLY A 527 9.69 12.55 12.26
C GLY A 527 8.33 11.90 12.10
N MET A 528 7.97 11.46 10.89
CA MET A 528 6.65 10.89 10.58
C MET A 528 6.39 9.55 11.27
N VAL A 529 7.39 8.68 11.39
CA VAL A 529 7.23 7.37 12.07
C VAL A 529 7.29 7.55 13.59
N LEU A 530 8.35 8.20 14.08
CA LEU A 530 8.63 8.29 15.52
C LEU A 530 7.59 9.09 16.32
N GLN A 531 6.99 10.12 15.70
CA GLN A 531 6.02 10.96 16.40
C GLN A 531 4.59 10.43 16.32
N SER A 532 4.34 9.41 15.50
CA SER A 532 3.01 8.84 15.28
C SER A 532 2.35 8.44 16.60
N GLY A 533 3.05 7.66 17.43
CA GLY A 533 2.53 7.18 18.71
C GLY A 533 2.30 8.31 19.72
N ILE A 534 3.22 9.28 19.80
CA ILE A 534 3.10 10.44 20.69
C ILE A 534 1.89 11.29 20.28
N GLN A 535 1.76 11.62 18.99
CA GLN A 535 0.64 12.42 18.48
C GLN A 535 -0.70 11.70 18.62
N MET A 536 -0.73 10.38 18.46
CA MET A 536 -1.93 9.60 18.73
C MET A 536 -2.30 9.70 20.22
N ARG A 537 -1.36 9.42 21.12
CA ARG A 537 -1.58 9.53 22.58
C ARG A 537 -2.06 10.92 22.97
N ASP A 538 -1.38 11.97 22.52
CA ASP A 538 -1.74 13.35 22.88
C ASP A 538 -3.13 13.72 22.34
N ARG A 539 -3.50 13.29 21.13
CA ARG A 539 -4.86 13.47 20.61
C ARG A 539 -5.90 12.73 21.43
N VAL A 540 -5.63 11.49 21.84
CA VAL A 540 -6.54 10.72 22.69
C VAL A 540 -6.72 11.40 24.05
N LEU A 541 -5.62 11.82 24.69
CA LEU A 541 -5.65 12.46 26.01
C LEU A 541 -6.28 13.86 25.99
N GLN A 542 -6.18 14.58 24.87
CA GLN A 542 -6.82 15.88 24.68
C GLN A 542 -8.28 15.78 24.21
N ASN A 543 -8.74 14.57 23.85
CA ASN A 543 -10.10 14.32 23.41
C ASN A 543 -10.92 13.88 24.64
N ASP A 544 -11.95 14.65 25.00
CA ASP A 544 -12.88 14.34 26.10
C ASP A 544 -13.84 13.17 25.75
N ASN A 545 -13.32 12.09 25.15
CA ASN A 545 -14.09 10.93 24.70
C ASN A 545 -13.66 9.65 25.45
N ASP A 546 -14.46 9.27 26.44
CA ASP A 546 -14.25 8.09 27.28
C ASP A 546 -14.16 6.78 26.47
N GLU A 547 -14.87 6.67 25.35
CA GLU A 547 -14.83 5.48 24.49
C GLU A 547 -13.47 5.37 23.78
N LEU A 548 -12.94 6.49 23.29
CA LEU A 548 -11.63 6.55 22.64
C LEU A 548 -10.50 6.26 23.63
N LEU A 549 -10.60 6.75 24.87
CA LEU A 549 -9.67 6.41 25.96
C LEU A 549 -9.68 4.90 26.26
N ALA A 550 -10.87 4.28 26.33
CA ALA A 550 -10.98 2.85 26.56
C ALA A 550 -10.36 1.99 25.42
N LEU A 551 -10.52 2.43 24.17
CA LEU A 551 -9.84 1.79 23.02
C LEU A 551 -8.32 1.93 23.12
N PHE A 552 -7.82 3.10 23.53
CA PHE A 552 -6.39 3.33 23.72
C PHE A 552 -5.80 2.48 24.85
N ASP A 553 -6.51 2.31 25.97
CA ASP A 553 -6.07 1.43 27.06
C ASP A 553 -6.00 -0.03 26.62
N GLN A 554 -6.99 -0.51 25.86
CA GLN A 554 -6.98 -1.85 25.27
C GLN A 554 -5.78 -2.04 24.33
N TRP A 555 -5.49 -1.03 23.50
CA TRP A 555 -4.34 -1.05 22.60
C TRP A 555 -3.02 -1.14 23.36
N LEU A 556 -2.87 -0.37 24.44
CA LEU A 556 -1.67 -0.40 25.28
C LEU A 556 -1.46 -1.78 25.93
N VAL A 557 -2.53 -2.41 26.42
CA VAL A 557 -2.48 -3.77 26.98
C VAL A 557 -2.02 -4.79 25.92
N LEU A 558 -2.55 -4.71 24.70
CA LEU A 558 -2.13 -5.59 23.60
C LEU A 558 -0.66 -5.38 23.25
N LYS A 559 -0.21 -4.13 23.07
CA LYS A 559 1.19 -3.81 22.77
C LYS A 559 2.15 -4.30 23.86
N ASN A 560 1.78 -4.15 25.13
CA ASN A 560 2.56 -4.68 26.25
C ASN A 560 2.63 -6.20 26.25
N THR A 561 1.51 -6.88 25.94
CA THR A 561 1.47 -8.34 25.83
C THR A 561 2.38 -8.82 24.70
N ILE A 562 2.28 -8.21 23.51
CA ILE A 562 3.12 -8.51 22.35
C ILE A 562 4.61 -8.32 22.70
N ALA A 563 4.96 -7.21 23.34
CA ALA A 563 6.35 -6.95 23.75
C ALA A 563 6.89 -8.00 24.73
N GLN A 564 6.07 -8.46 25.69
CA GLN A 564 6.42 -9.54 26.61
C GLN A 564 6.66 -10.86 25.86
N GLU A 565 5.84 -11.18 24.86
CA GLU A 565 6.03 -12.37 24.01
C GLU A 565 7.34 -12.28 23.21
N TYR A 566 7.64 -11.13 22.62
CA TYR A 566 8.90 -10.96 21.88
C TYR A 566 10.14 -11.02 22.76
N ALA A 567 10.03 -10.72 24.05
CA ALA A 567 11.11 -10.91 25.01
C ALA A 567 11.42 -12.38 25.31
N MET A 568 10.50 -13.31 24.98
CA MET A 568 10.67 -14.76 25.16
C MET A 568 11.31 -15.43 23.92
N PRO A 569 12.01 -16.57 24.11
CA PRO A 569 12.46 -17.44 23.01
C PRO A 569 11.30 -17.88 22.10
N VAL A 570 11.54 -18.00 20.79
CA VAL A 570 10.50 -18.28 19.76
C VAL A 570 9.67 -19.52 20.08
N ASP A 571 10.28 -20.57 20.62
CA ASP A 571 9.63 -21.83 21.01
C ASP A 571 8.72 -21.73 22.24
N GLN A 572 8.83 -20.63 22.99
CA GLN A 572 8.03 -20.34 24.19
C GLN A 572 6.97 -19.27 23.96
N ARG A 573 6.99 -18.63 22.78
CA ARG A 573 5.98 -17.63 22.41
C ARG A 573 4.64 -18.30 22.16
N ARG A 574 3.58 -17.55 22.42
CA ARG A 574 2.24 -17.93 22.03
C ARG A 574 2.12 -18.16 20.52
N PRO A 575 1.39 -19.20 20.10
CA PRO A 575 1.20 -19.48 18.67
C PRO A 575 0.29 -18.46 17.97
N ASP A 576 -0.50 -17.69 18.72
CA ASP A 576 -1.46 -16.69 18.22
C ASP A 576 -0.93 -15.24 18.32
N ILE A 577 0.39 -15.04 18.49
CA ILE A 577 0.99 -13.70 18.58
C ILE A 577 0.64 -12.80 17.36
N THR A 578 0.57 -13.39 16.17
CA THR A 578 0.20 -12.69 14.93
C THR A 578 -1.26 -12.20 14.92
N ASP A 579 -2.15 -12.90 15.63
CA ASP A 579 -3.54 -12.49 15.79
C ASP A 579 -3.61 -11.27 16.73
N LEU A 580 -2.83 -11.27 17.81
CA LEU A 580 -2.73 -10.13 18.74
C LEU A 580 -2.13 -8.89 18.05
N GLU A 581 -1.12 -9.06 17.21
CA GLU A 581 -0.54 -7.98 16.40
C GLU A 581 -1.59 -7.37 15.46
N SER A 582 -2.36 -8.23 14.79
CA SER A 582 -3.44 -7.80 13.90
C SER A 582 -4.52 -7.04 14.66
N GLU A 583 -4.90 -7.50 15.87
CA GLU A 583 -5.86 -6.83 16.74
C GLU A 583 -5.34 -5.46 17.20
N ALA A 584 -4.09 -5.40 17.67
CA ALA A 584 -3.46 -4.14 18.09
C ALA A 584 -3.41 -3.14 16.93
N ASP A 585 -3.07 -3.59 15.73
CA ASP A 585 -3.00 -2.75 14.55
C ASP A 585 -4.37 -2.19 14.12
N LEU A 586 -5.41 -3.05 14.11
CA LEU A 586 -6.79 -2.62 13.84
C LEU A 586 -7.27 -1.59 14.86
N LEU A 587 -6.95 -1.81 16.13
CA LEU A 587 -7.31 -0.90 17.21
C LEU A 587 -6.57 0.45 17.08
N GLU A 588 -5.28 0.43 16.74
CA GLU A 588 -4.50 1.64 16.48
C GLU A 588 -5.09 2.47 15.33
N ARG A 589 -5.51 1.82 14.25
CA ARG A 589 -6.18 2.49 13.11
C ARG A 589 -7.50 3.10 13.51
N LYS A 590 -8.30 2.35 14.29
CA LYS A 590 -9.58 2.83 14.81
C LYS A 590 -9.36 4.08 15.66
N ILE A 591 -8.39 4.04 16.58
CA ILE A 591 -8.00 5.18 17.40
C ILE A 591 -7.55 6.36 16.52
N ASN A 592 -6.68 6.13 15.54
CA ASN A 592 -6.22 7.18 14.63
C ASN A 592 -7.35 7.82 13.83
N THR A 593 -8.33 7.02 13.40
CA THR A 593 -9.52 7.47 12.66
C THR A 593 -10.46 8.28 13.55
N GLU A 594 -10.80 7.77 14.74
CA GLU A 594 -11.74 8.40 15.67
C GLU A 594 -11.16 9.62 16.40
N SER A 595 -9.85 9.66 16.61
CA SER A 595 -9.12 10.83 17.11
C SER A 595 -8.94 11.94 16.06
N GLY A 596 -9.54 11.78 14.88
CA GLY A 596 -9.68 12.83 13.89
C GLY A 596 -8.63 12.82 12.77
N GLY A 597 -7.73 11.83 12.72
CA GLY A 597 -6.82 11.49 11.61
C GLY A 597 -5.80 12.55 11.16
N LEU A 598 -6.20 13.81 11.05
CA LEU A 598 -5.46 14.93 10.53
C LEU A 598 -5.04 15.85 11.67
N SER A 599 -4.02 15.44 12.41
CA SER A 599 -3.09 16.41 12.99
C SER A 599 -1.98 16.61 11.98
N THR A 600 -1.71 17.87 11.65
CA THR A 600 -0.57 18.27 10.80
C THR A 600 0.68 17.59 11.34
N THR A 601 1.18 16.58 10.61
CA THR A 601 2.55 16.11 10.74
C THR A 601 3.45 17.34 10.74
N ASN A 602 4.52 17.33 11.52
CA ASN A 602 5.56 18.38 11.55
C ASN A 602 6.34 18.50 10.22
N SER A 603 5.66 18.36 9.07
CA SER A 603 6.19 18.62 7.73
C SER A 603 6.66 20.07 7.53
N ASP A 604 6.45 20.93 8.53
CA ASP A 604 6.91 22.32 8.55
C ASP A 604 8.26 22.51 9.28
N VAL A 605 8.85 21.45 9.88
CA VAL A 605 10.17 21.55 10.52
C VAL A 605 11.27 21.28 9.49
N GLY A 606 11.87 22.35 9.00
CA GLY A 606 13.06 22.32 8.15
C GLY A 606 14.36 22.46 8.94
N TRP A 607 15.48 22.28 8.25
CA TRP A 607 16.82 22.42 8.83
C TRP A 607 17.04 23.83 9.42
N GLU A 608 16.44 24.89 8.87
CA GLU A 608 16.53 26.25 9.44
C GLU A 608 15.89 26.32 10.83
N ASN A 609 14.80 25.58 11.06
CA ASN A 609 14.17 25.51 12.37
C ASN A 609 15.10 24.84 13.38
N VAL A 610 15.72 23.71 13.01
CA VAL A 610 16.71 23.03 13.87
C VAL A 610 17.90 23.93 14.15
N GLN A 611 18.44 24.59 13.13
CA GLN A 611 19.57 25.51 13.29
C GLN A 611 19.29 26.63 14.28
N SER A 612 18.07 27.19 14.27
CA SER A 612 17.68 28.28 15.16
C SER A 612 17.76 27.94 16.65
N GLN A 613 17.82 26.64 16.99
CA GLN A 613 17.91 26.12 18.35
C GLN A 613 19.34 25.77 18.77
N LEU A 614 20.30 25.81 17.85
CA LEU A 614 21.71 25.49 18.14
C LEU A 614 22.43 26.72 18.73
N ASN A 615 23.11 26.53 19.86
CA ASN A 615 23.99 27.56 20.41
C ASN A 615 25.30 27.65 19.60
N PRO A 616 26.05 28.76 19.68
CA PRO A 616 27.37 28.84 19.07
C PRO A 616 28.29 27.69 19.51
N GLY A 617 28.77 26.92 18.55
CA GLY A 617 29.56 25.71 18.76
C GLY A 617 28.76 24.41 18.78
N ASP A 618 27.43 24.43 18.92
CA ASP A 618 26.61 23.21 18.85
C ASP A 618 26.52 22.69 17.40
N VAL A 619 26.36 21.38 17.29
CA VAL A 619 26.23 20.67 16.00
C VAL A 619 25.06 19.69 16.07
N ALA A 620 24.27 19.63 15.01
CA ALA A 620 23.25 18.62 14.77
C ALA A 620 23.66 17.72 13.58
N ILE A 621 23.43 16.42 13.67
CA ILE A 621 23.82 15.45 12.65
C ILE A 621 22.65 14.50 12.36
N GLU A 622 22.19 14.51 11.12
CA GLU A 622 21.30 13.46 10.60
C GLU A 622 22.14 12.45 9.82
N PHE A 623 22.17 11.18 10.26
CA PHE A 623 22.72 10.10 9.45
C PHE A 623 21.64 9.52 8.54
N ALA A 624 22.00 9.13 7.32
CA ALA A 624 21.12 8.43 6.41
C ALA A 624 21.81 7.19 5.84
N HIS A 625 21.02 6.21 5.42
CA HIS A 625 21.46 5.12 4.58
C HIS A 625 20.44 4.90 3.47
N PHE A 626 20.90 4.48 2.29
CA PHE A 626 20.06 4.30 1.11
C PHE A 626 20.70 3.30 0.14
N GLN A 627 19.89 2.60 -0.65
CA GLN A 627 20.40 1.84 -1.78
C GLN A 627 21.06 2.81 -2.76
N TYR A 628 22.29 2.53 -3.16
CA TYR A 628 23.06 3.45 -3.99
C TYR A 628 22.81 3.20 -5.48
N ARG A 629 22.56 4.30 -6.18
CA ARG A 629 22.55 4.35 -7.64
C ARG A 629 23.77 5.14 -8.11
N ASN A 630 24.64 4.49 -8.87
CA ASN A 630 25.81 5.15 -9.44
C ASN A 630 25.39 5.81 -10.76
N ASP A 631 25.25 7.13 -10.72
CA ASP A 631 24.52 7.90 -11.73
C ASP A 631 23.11 7.30 -11.95
N TYR A 632 22.95 6.48 -12.99
CA TYR A 632 21.68 5.89 -13.40
C TYR A 632 21.52 4.41 -13.04
N ASP A 633 22.62 3.69 -12.80
CA ASP A 633 22.57 2.24 -12.62
C ASP A 633 22.53 1.88 -11.13
N TRP A 634 21.50 1.14 -10.74
CA TRP A 634 21.42 0.57 -9.40
C TRP A 634 22.55 -0.41 -9.21
N VAL A 635 23.34 -0.19 -8.16
CA VAL A 635 24.39 -1.11 -7.76
C VAL A 635 23.97 -1.83 -6.49
N ASP A 636 24.52 -3.01 -6.28
CA ASP A 636 24.31 -3.79 -5.06
C ASP A 636 25.20 -3.24 -3.93
N SER A 637 24.90 -2.00 -3.53
CA SER A 637 25.61 -1.24 -2.50
C SER A 637 24.60 -0.39 -1.73
N VAL A 638 24.67 -0.43 -0.40
CA VAL A 638 23.98 0.52 0.48
C VAL A 638 25.01 1.52 0.98
N MET A 639 24.75 2.81 0.80
CA MET A 639 25.67 3.88 1.20
C MET A 639 25.18 4.55 2.49
N TYR A 640 26.11 4.96 3.33
CA TYR A 640 25.88 5.79 4.51
C TYR A 640 26.39 7.20 4.28
N GLU A 641 25.66 8.18 4.79
CA GLU A 641 26.04 9.59 4.79
C GLU A 641 25.72 10.28 6.13
N ALA A 642 26.40 11.39 6.39
CA ALA A 642 26.11 12.30 7.48
C ALA A 642 25.78 13.69 6.93
N ILE A 643 24.69 14.28 7.41
CA ILE A 643 24.26 15.63 7.11
C ILE A 643 24.48 16.48 8.36
N VAL A 644 25.57 17.25 8.36
CA VAL A 644 26.08 17.98 9.53
C VAL A 644 25.59 19.43 9.47
N LEU A 645 24.79 19.84 10.45
CA LEU A 645 24.28 21.19 10.61
C LEU A 645 24.95 21.87 11.80
N LYS A 646 25.57 23.02 11.56
CA LYS A 646 26.14 23.87 12.62
C LYS A 646 25.18 25.00 12.97
N HIS A 647 25.47 25.72 14.05
CA HIS A 647 24.74 26.94 14.43
C HIS A 647 24.81 28.07 13.38
N ASP A 648 25.77 28.02 12.46
CA ASP A 648 25.95 28.98 11.37
C ASP A 648 26.17 28.30 10.01
N GLY A 649 25.75 28.98 8.93
CA GLY A 649 25.85 28.45 7.57
C GLY A 649 24.73 27.48 7.19
N GLY A 650 24.88 26.73 6.11
CA GLY A 650 23.95 25.65 5.74
C GLY A 650 24.44 24.29 6.23
N PRO A 651 23.63 23.22 6.08
CA PRO A 651 24.08 21.86 6.32
C PRO A 651 25.23 21.44 5.39
N PHE A 652 26.02 20.46 5.83
CA PHE A 652 27.09 19.84 5.05
C PHE A 652 26.74 18.37 4.81
N LEU A 653 26.60 17.97 3.55
CA LEU A 653 26.37 16.58 3.15
C LEU A 653 27.72 15.87 3.00
N VAL A 654 27.94 14.81 3.77
CA VAL A 654 29.20 14.08 3.83
C VAL A 654 28.95 12.58 3.60
N PRO A 655 29.25 12.04 2.41
CA PRO A 655 29.27 10.59 2.17
C PRO A 655 30.30 9.92 3.08
N LEU A 656 29.94 8.80 3.70
CA LEU A 656 30.78 8.11 4.70
C LEU A 656 31.39 6.82 4.16
N PHE A 657 30.57 5.78 3.96
CA PHE A 657 31.03 4.43 3.59
C PHE A 657 29.90 3.56 3.02
N GLU A 658 30.27 2.44 2.40
CA GLU A 658 29.33 1.39 1.98
C GLU A 658 29.07 0.40 3.14
N GLN A 659 27.83 -0.05 3.31
CA GLN A 659 27.40 -0.95 4.39
C GLN A 659 28.30 -2.19 4.54
N ARG A 660 28.75 -2.79 3.43
CA ARG A 660 29.65 -3.95 3.45
C ARG A 660 30.96 -3.71 4.20
N GLN A 661 31.44 -2.46 4.21
CA GLN A 661 32.62 -2.09 5.00
C GLN A 661 32.33 -2.20 6.49
N LEU A 662 31.14 -1.80 6.92
CA LEU A 662 30.67 -1.94 8.30
C LEU A 662 30.40 -3.41 8.65
N ASP A 663 29.71 -4.15 7.79
CA ASP A 663 29.41 -5.58 8.00
C ASP A 663 30.70 -6.41 8.15
N SER A 664 31.75 -6.07 7.37
CA SER A 664 33.06 -6.74 7.47
C SER A 664 33.73 -6.62 8.84
N LEU A 665 33.37 -5.59 9.64
CA LEU A 665 33.83 -5.43 11.01
C LEU A 665 33.15 -6.41 11.97
N PHE A 666 31.93 -6.86 11.67
CA PHE A 666 31.11 -7.68 12.57
C PHE A 666 31.08 -9.17 12.18
N GLU A 667 31.22 -9.51 10.90
CA GLU A 667 30.96 -10.87 10.41
C GLU A 667 32.16 -11.83 10.38
N THR A 668 33.39 -11.37 10.64
CA THR A 668 34.60 -12.13 10.23
C THR A 668 35.24 -13.05 11.29
N SER A 669 34.78 -13.07 12.56
CA SER A 669 35.28 -14.00 13.59
C SER A 669 34.35 -14.08 14.83
N ASP A 670 34.46 -15.14 15.64
CA ASP A 670 33.81 -15.21 16.97
C ASP A 670 34.22 -14.01 17.85
N ASP A 671 35.48 -13.57 17.71
CA ASP A 671 35.99 -12.34 18.31
C ASP A 671 35.19 -11.12 17.82
N GLY A 672 34.93 -11.00 16.51
CA GLY A 672 34.15 -9.89 15.93
C GLY A 672 32.73 -9.76 16.48
N LYS A 673 32.05 -10.89 16.72
CA LYS A 673 30.72 -10.90 17.37
C LYS A 673 30.78 -10.43 18.82
N TYR A 674 31.79 -10.91 19.57
CA TYR A 674 32.04 -10.47 20.95
C TYR A 674 32.40 -8.97 21.00
N MET A 675 33.20 -8.47 20.05
CA MET A 675 33.55 -7.05 19.96
C MET A 675 32.35 -6.18 19.63
N ALA A 676 31.50 -6.63 18.69
CA ALA A 676 30.24 -5.97 18.39
C ALA A 676 29.44 -5.83 19.68
N GLU A 677 29.20 -6.95 20.39
CA GLU A 677 28.46 -6.99 21.65
C GLU A 677 29.04 -6.07 22.74
N MET A 678 30.37 -5.96 22.84
CA MET A 678 31.01 -5.03 23.77
C MET A 678 30.82 -3.57 23.38
N LEU A 679 30.86 -3.24 22.09
CA LEU A 679 30.57 -1.90 21.56
C LEU A 679 29.08 -1.54 21.71
N TYR A 680 28.16 -2.50 21.65
CA TYR A 680 26.75 -2.29 21.99
C TYR A 680 26.58 -1.94 23.47
N ARG A 681 27.28 -2.65 24.35
CA ARG A 681 27.12 -2.56 25.81
C ARG A 681 27.94 -1.43 26.46
N GLY A 682 28.83 -0.77 25.71
CA GLY A 682 29.71 0.26 26.24
C GLY A 682 30.69 -0.27 27.30
N GLY A 683 31.18 -1.50 27.13
CA GLY A 683 32.01 -2.19 28.13
C GLY A 683 33.34 -1.49 28.46
N GLU A 684 33.85 -1.70 29.68
CA GLU A 684 35.12 -1.13 30.15
C GLU A 684 36.33 -1.68 29.38
N LEU A 685 37.24 -0.76 29.04
CA LEU A 685 38.45 -0.97 28.26
C LEU A 685 39.50 -1.77 29.04
N THR A 686 39.53 -3.08 28.89
CA THR A 686 40.64 -3.92 29.39
C THR A 686 41.52 -4.43 28.26
N GLY A 687 42.35 -3.55 27.70
CA GLY A 687 43.67 -3.88 27.15
C GLY A 687 43.83 -4.90 26.01
N GLU A 688 42.77 -5.37 25.35
CA GLU A 688 42.93 -6.25 24.18
C GLU A 688 43.20 -5.45 22.90
N ASP A 689 44.34 -5.69 22.25
CA ASP A 689 44.77 -5.03 21.00
C ASP A 689 43.72 -5.10 19.88
N ASN A 690 42.88 -6.14 19.89
CA ASN A 690 41.80 -6.29 18.92
C ASN A 690 40.70 -5.22 19.09
N TYR A 691 40.30 -4.87 20.32
CA TYR A 691 39.23 -3.88 20.57
C TYR A 691 39.60 -2.50 20.06
N ILE A 692 40.82 -2.07 20.35
CA ILE A 692 41.37 -0.78 19.93
C ILE A 692 41.37 -0.69 18.40
N ASN A 693 41.71 -1.78 17.71
CA ASN A 693 41.70 -1.83 16.25
C ASN A 693 40.28 -1.69 15.66
N TYR A 694 39.28 -2.39 16.20
CA TYR A 694 37.89 -2.27 15.74
C TYR A 694 37.31 -0.88 15.99
N SER A 695 37.52 -0.34 17.19
CA SER A 695 37.05 0.99 17.55
C SER A 695 37.69 2.09 16.69
N GLN A 696 39.00 1.96 16.41
CA GLN A 696 39.70 2.87 15.50
C GLN A 696 39.18 2.78 14.06
N ARG A 697 38.84 1.59 13.56
CA ARG A 697 38.22 1.44 12.22
C ARG A 697 36.82 2.06 12.17
N LEU A 698 36.03 1.93 13.23
CA LEU A 698 34.73 2.61 13.35
C LEU A 698 34.90 4.13 13.35
N TYR A 699 35.88 4.65 14.10
CA TYR A 699 36.23 6.07 14.06
C TYR A 699 36.59 6.51 12.64
N GLU A 700 37.42 5.74 11.92
CA GLU A 700 37.83 6.04 10.55
C GLU A 700 36.67 6.06 9.55
N LEU A 701 35.70 5.15 9.69
CA LEU A 701 34.53 5.07 8.81
C LEU A 701 33.48 6.14 9.14
N VAL A 702 33.14 6.30 10.42
CA VAL A 702 31.93 7.02 10.84
C VAL A 702 32.21 8.47 11.23
N TRP A 703 33.29 8.73 11.98
CA TRP A 703 33.48 10.03 12.64
C TRP A 703 34.57 10.89 12.02
N LYS A 704 35.70 10.28 11.65
CA LYS A 704 36.84 10.97 11.03
C LYS A 704 36.45 11.80 9.78
N PRO A 705 35.54 11.36 8.90
CA PRO A 705 35.13 12.16 7.74
C PRO A 705 34.46 13.49 8.11
N ILE A 706 33.78 13.54 9.25
CA ILE A 706 33.01 14.71 9.72
C ILE A 706 33.73 15.51 10.83
N GLU A 707 34.81 14.99 11.41
CA GLU A 707 35.49 15.59 12.57
C GLU A 707 35.86 17.07 12.36
N ASN A 708 36.30 17.46 11.17
CA ASN A 708 36.68 18.84 10.86
C ASN A 708 35.50 19.84 10.87
N LEU A 709 34.26 19.34 10.82
CA LEU A 709 33.04 20.14 10.88
C LEU A 709 32.54 20.32 12.31
N ILE A 710 33.13 19.58 13.27
CA ILE A 710 32.69 19.51 14.66
C ILE A 710 33.77 20.10 15.56
N PRO A 711 33.58 21.33 16.07
CA PRO A 711 34.50 21.90 17.03
C PRO A 711 34.70 21.00 18.26
N GLU A 712 35.92 20.93 18.78
CA GLU A 712 36.18 20.18 20.01
C GLU A 712 35.46 20.82 21.20
N GLY A 713 34.84 20.00 22.06
CA GLY A 713 34.00 20.45 23.17
C GLY A 713 32.56 20.84 22.79
N SER A 714 32.14 20.66 21.52
CA SER A 714 30.77 20.91 21.07
C SER A 714 29.74 20.01 21.76
N ASN A 715 28.52 20.53 21.94
CA ASN A 715 27.34 19.68 22.08
C ASN A 715 26.95 19.16 20.70
N VAL A 716 26.92 17.84 20.54
CA VAL A 716 26.62 17.18 19.28
C VAL A 716 25.34 16.38 19.42
N TYR A 717 24.27 16.87 18.80
CA TYR A 717 23.01 16.16 18.70
C TYR A 717 23.04 15.28 17.45
N PHE A 718 22.88 13.97 17.56
CA PHE A 718 23.00 13.10 16.41
C PHE A 718 21.91 12.03 16.35
N ALA A 719 21.39 11.79 15.15
CA ALA A 719 20.36 10.81 14.85
C ALA A 719 20.92 9.73 13.91
N PRO A 720 21.35 8.58 14.44
CA PRO A 720 21.83 7.45 13.62
C PRO A 720 20.78 6.93 12.64
N SER A 721 21.20 6.10 11.69
CA SER A 721 20.33 5.40 10.74
C SER A 721 20.88 4.00 10.45
N GLY A 722 20.03 3.06 10.04
CA GLY A 722 20.43 1.69 9.73
C GLY A 722 21.17 1.01 10.90
N THR A 723 22.25 0.29 10.57
CA THR A 723 23.11 -0.40 11.55
C THR A 723 23.85 0.58 12.48
N LEU A 724 23.89 1.89 12.20
CA LEU A 724 24.52 2.83 13.13
C LEU A 724 23.72 3.00 14.44
N HIS A 725 22.44 2.64 14.48
CA HIS A 725 21.65 2.62 15.73
C HIS A 725 22.22 1.67 16.79
N GLN A 726 23.01 0.71 16.35
CA GLN A 726 23.57 -0.36 17.14
C GLN A 726 24.91 0.01 17.79
N ILE A 727 25.52 1.14 17.41
CA ILE A 727 26.85 1.52 17.87
C ILE A 727 26.77 2.53 19.02
N ALA A 728 27.52 2.30 20.10
CA ALA A 728 27.72 3.30 21.15
C ALA A 728 28.77 4.32 20.73
N PHE A 729 28.36 5.42 20.09
CA PHE A 729 29.26 6.47 19.60
C PHE A 729 30.18 7.02 20.69
N ALA A 730 29.68 7.16 21.92
CA ALA A 730 30.48 7.60 23.06
C ALA A 730 31.73 6.74 23.30
N ALA A 731 31.65 5.43 23.03
CA ALA A 731 32.74 4.47 23.25
C ALA A 731 33.69 4.31 22.05
N ILE A 732 33.46 5.04 20.95
CA ILE A 732 34.36 5.03 19.80
C ILE A 732 35.68 5.71 20.20
N GLN A 733 36.80 5.01 20.03
CA GLN A 733 38.13 5.49 20.36
C GLN A 733 38.71 6.35 19.24
N VAL A 734 39.22 7.52 19.63
CA VAL A 734 40.00 8.41 18.77
C VAL A 734 41.48 8.00 18.78
N ASP A 735 41.96 7.59 19.95
CA ASP A 735 43.30 7.02 20.16
C ASP A 735 43.26 5.98 21.30
N SER A 736 44.41 5.44 21.69
CA SER A 736 44.52 4.38 22.70
C SER A 736 43.95 4.72 24.08
N THR A 737 43.68 6.00 24.35
CA THR A 737 43.30 6.51 25.68
C THR A 737 42.08 7.41 25.69
N THR A 738 41.58 7.82 24.52
CA THR A 738 40.54 8.85 24.40
C THR A 738 39.40 8.34 23.55
N CYS A 739 38.17 8.47 24.07
CA CYS A 739 36.93 8.17 23.35
C CYS A 739 36.26 9.45 22.84
N LEU A 740 35.25 9.34 21.96
CA LEU A 740 34.51 10.50 21.45
C LEU A 740 33.82 11.28 22.58
N SER A 741 33.34 10.61 23.63
CA SER A 741 32.74 11.28 24.80
C SER A 741 33.72 12.16 25.58
N ASP A 742 35.03 11.91 25.48
CA ASP A 742 36.04 12.76 26.11
C ASP A 742 36.28 14.06 25.33
N LYS A 743 35.99 14.04 24.02
CA LYS A 743 36.13 15.19 23.11
C LYS A 743 34.85 16.00 22.95
N TYR A 744 33.68 15.36 23.02
CA TYR A 744 32.39 15.96 22.66
C TYR A 744 31.31 15.60 23.65
N ASN A 745 30.37 16.52 23.88
CA ASN A 745 29.13 16.19 24.59
C ASN A 745 28.13 15.59 23.61
N LEU A 746 28.09 14.26 23.54
CA LEU A 746 27.29 13.51 22.58
C LEU A 746 25.86 13.28 23.07
N ASN A 747 24.89 13.80 22.33
CA ASN A 747 23.47 13.72 22.62
C ASN A 747 22.78 12.91 21.50
N ARG A 748 22.59 11.61 21.73
CA ARG A 748 21.86 10.76 20.78
C ARG A 748 20.39 11.12 20.81
N VAL A 749 19.82 11.46 19.66
CA VAL A 749 18.40 11.76 19.48
C VAL A 749 17.80 10.84 18.43
N SER A 750 16.48 10.71 18.42
CA SER A 750 15.77 9.92 17.41
C SER A 750 15.66 10.67 16.07
N SER A 751 15.56 11.99 16.13
CA SER A 751 15.78 12.95 15.05
C SER A 751 16.19 14.28 15.68
N THR A 752 16.97 15.08 14.98
CA THR A 752 17.35 16.43 15.41
C THR A 752 16.17 17.41 15.42
N ALA A 753 15.03 17.06 14.81
CA ALA A 753 13.77 17.82 14.94
C ALA A 753 13.30 18.00 16.39
N VAL A 754 13.73 17.13 17.32
CA VAL A 754 13.37 17.26 18.75
C VAL A 754 13.85 18.57 19.36
N LEU A 755 14.91 19.18 18.83
CA LEU A 755 15.44 20.46 19.32
C LEU A 755 14.45 21.62 19.13
N VAL A 756 13.56 21.52 18.14
CA VAL A 756 12.56 22.55 17.83
C VAL A 756 11.33 22.44 18.74
N LYS A 757 11.08 21.25 19.29
CA LYS A 757 9.97 21.06 20.20
C LYS A 757 10.34 21.68 21.54
N ASN A 758 9.69 22.79 21.87
CA ASN A 758 9.58 23.22 23.26
C ASN A 758 8.89 22.08 24.01
N ASP A 759 9.63 21.27 24.75
CA ASP A 759 9.06 20.79 25.99
C ASP A 759 8.60 22.06 26.71
N GLU A 760 7.33 22.10 27.10
CA GLU A 760 6.92 23.03 28.14
C GLU A 760 7.98 22.91 29.21
N ASN A 761 8.69 24.01 29.45
CA ASN A 761 9.73 24.08 30.46
C ASN A 761 8.98 23.92 31.79
N THR A 762 8.62 22.68 32.14
CA THR A 762 8.16 22.32 33.46
C THR A 762 9.36 22.63 34.32
N ASP A 763 9.27 23.76 35.04
CA ASP A 763 10.22 24.11 36.08
C ASP A 763 10.54 22.81 36.84
N LEU A 764 11.77 22.33 36.71
CA LEU A 764 12.16 21.01 37.18
C LEU A 764 12.04 21.05 38.71
N THR A 765 10.93 20.56 39.27
CA THR A 765 10.66 20.65 40.71
C THR A 765 11.24 19.49 41.48
N SER A 766 11.45 18.34 40.82
CA SER A 766 12.02 17.15 41.43
C SER A 766 12.75 16.26 40.43
N ILE A 767 13.70 15.45 40.93
CA ILE A 767 14.46 14.43 40.19
C ILE A 767 14.40 13.15 41.01
N HIS A 768 14.00 12.03 40.41
CA HIS A 768 14.13 10.71 41.04
C HIS A 768 15.27 9.93 40.36
N LEU A 769 16.27 9.54 41.14
CA LEU A 769 17.46 8.85 40.67
C LEU A 769 17.44 7.37 41.08
N PHE A 770 17.79 6.49 40.15
CA PHE A 770 17.91 5.04 40.38
C PHE A 770 19.36 4.62 40.14
N GLY A 771 20.01 4.01 41.13
CA GLY A 771 21.44 3.65 41.06
C GLY A 771 21.81 2.48 41.97
N GLY A 772 22.85 1.73 41.62
CA GLY A 772 23.24 0.54 42.38
C GLY A 772 22.12 -0.49 42.50
N ILE A 773 21.40 -0.73 41.40
CA ILE A 773 20.24 -1.64 41.37
C ILE A 773 20.74 -3.07 41.62
N ASN A 774 20.09 -3.79 42.54
CA ASN A 774 20.41 -5.19 42.83
C ASN A 774 19.47 -6.12 42.06
N TYR A 775 19.86 -6.43 40.83
CA TYR A 775 19.04 -7.24 39.91
C TYR A 775 18.93 -8.73 40.30
N ASP A 776 19.84 -9.24 41.13
CA ASP A 776 19.94 -10.67 41.44
C ASP A 776 19.31 -11.05 42.80
N GLU A 777 18.82 -10.09 43.59
CA GLU A 777 18.19 -10.39 44.87
C GLU A 777 16.72 -10.77 44.69
N LYS A 778 16.38 -12.03 45.04
CA LYS A 778 14.99 -12.47 45.18
C LYS A 778 14.30 -11.64 46.26
N LEU A 779 13.55 -10.61 45.86
CA LEU A 779 12.58 -9.95 46.72
C LEU A 779 11.63 -11.04 47.24
N ALA A 780 11.69 -11.31 48.55
CA ALA A 780 10.74 -12.19 49.20
C ALA A 780 9.37 -11.49 49.15
N LEU A 781 8.53 -11.88 48.20
CA LEU A 781 7.15 -11.40 48.12
C LEU A 781 6.41 -11.80 49.42
N PRO A 782 5.61 -10.89 50.01
CA PRO A 782 4.77 -11.23 51.14
C PRO A 782 3.70 -12.23 50.71
N ASP A 783 3.53 -13.31 51.48
CA ASP A 783 2.48 -14.33 51.27
C ASP A 783 1.10 -13.66 51.15
N TYR A 784 0.55 -13.61 49.94
CA TYR A 784 -0.80 -13.15 49.66
C TYR A 784 -1.60 -14.29 49.03
N GLU A 785 -2.64 -14.76 49.74
CA GLU A 785 -3.63 -15.70 49.22
C GLU A 785 -4.64 -14.93 48.35
N GLY A 786 -4.48 -14.99 47.02
CA GLY A 786 -5.46 -14.48 46.05
C GLY A 786 -5.05 -14.74 44.60
N ASP A 787 -5.98 -15.27 43.78
CA ASP A 787 -5.81 -15.67 42.38
C ASP A 787 -5.64 -14.47 41.41
N GLU A 788 -4.57 -13.69 41.52
CA GLU A 788 -4.12 -12.77 40.47
C GLU A 788 -2.65 -13.04 40.14
N LEU A 789 -2.42 -13.49 38.91
CA LEU A 789 -1.15 -13.90 38.34
C LEU A 789 -0.27 -12.67 38.04
N TYR A 790 0.83 -12.47 38.80
CA TYR A 790 2.04 -11.84 38.27
C TYR A 790 3.35 -12.38 38.87
N SER A 791 4.37 -12.36 37.99
CA SER A 791 5.78 -12.74 38.13
C SER A 791 6.12 -14.23 38.04
N TYR A 792 6.34 -14.70 36.81
CA TYR A 792 7.15 -15.88 36.56
C TYR A 792 8.61 -15.57 36.88
N ASN A 793 9.20 -16.40 37.74
CA ASN A 793 10.64 -16.56 37.86
C ASN A 793 11.27 -16.65 36.46
N LEU A 794 12.30 -15.86 36.19
CA LEU A 794 13.18 -16.05 35.04
C LEU A 794 13.67 -17.52 35.04
N PRO A 795 13.47 -18.29 33.95
CA PRO A 795 13.97 -19.65 33.84
C PRO A 795 15.50 -19.68 34.02
N SER A 796 15.98 -20.64 34.81
CA SER A 796 17.41 -20.85 35.12
C SER A 796 18.30 -21.18 33.91
N ASP A 797 17.71 -21.28 32.72
CA ASP A 797 18.32 -21.89 31.55
C ASP A 797 18.62 -20.86 30.44
N LEU A 798 18.40 -19.57 30.72
CA LEU A 798 19.01 -18.47 29.96
C LEU A 798 20.49 -18.34 30.39
N ASP A 799 21.31 -19.26 29.89
CA ASP A 799 22.78 -19.12 29.92
C ASP A 799 23.18 -17.92 29.05
N ARG A 800 23.06 -16.72 29.62
CA ARG A 800 23.53 -15.44 29.08
C ARG A 800 25.02 -15.21 29.39
N GLY A 801 25.80 -16.28 29.46
CA GLY A 801 27.23 -16.22 29.74
C GLY A 801 27.52 -15.78 31.17
N GLY A 802 27.43 -16.71 32.12
CA GLY A 802 28.14 -16.70 33.41
C GLY A 802 28.10 -15.41 34.24
N ASP A 803 27.33 -15.48 35.33
CA ASP A 803 27.08 -14.46 36.36
C ASP A 803 25.88 -13.54 36.01
N GLY A 804 25.03 -13.28 37.01
CA GLY A 804 23.78 -12.52 36.87
C GLY A 804 24.01 -11.07 36.42
N TRP A 805 23.00 -10.23 36.57
CA TRP A 805 23.20 -8.79 36.37
C TRP A 805 24.05 -8.29 37.56
N ASN A 806 25.37 -8.44 37.43
CA ASN A 806 26.33 -8.04 38.44
C ASN A 806 26.04 -6.60 38.85
N TYR A 807 25.85 -6.39 40.15
CA TYR A 807 25.70 -5.08 40.77
C TYR A 807 26.70 -4.09 40.16
N LEU A 808 26.19 -2.99 39.61
CA LEU A 808 27.00 -1.96 38.94
C LEU A 808 27.31 -0.84 39.95
N PRO A 809 28.41 -0.90 40.72
CA PRO A 809 28.73 0.10 41.75
C PRO A 809 28.93 1.51 41.16
N GLY A 810 29.26 1.60 39.87
CA GLY A 810 29.40 2.86 39.14
C GLY A 810 28.10 3.67 39.13
N THR A 811 26.94 3.02 38.93
CA THR A 811 25.65 3.72 38.88
C THR A 811 25.22 4.22 40.26
N LEU A 812 25.58 3.53 41.34
CA LEU A 812 25.40 4.08 42.70
C LEU A 812 26.22 5.35 42.88
N THR A 813 27.49 5.30 42.48
CA THR A 813 28.41 6.44 42.59
C THR A 813 27.91 7.64 41.78
N GLU A 814 27.36 7.39 40.59
CA GLU A 814 26.78 8.41 39.72
C GLU A 814 25.55 9.09 40.35
N VAL A 815 24.60 8.30 40.87
CA VAL A 815 23.41 8.84 41.56
C VAL A 815 23.79 9.66 42.80
N GLU A 816 24.75 9.19 43.60
CA GLU A 816 25.27 9.96 44.74
C GLU A 816 25.98 11.27 44.33
N GLN A 817 26.56 11.33 43.13
CA GLN A 817 27.18 12.56 42.60
C GLN A 817 26.14 13.54 42.06
N ILE A 818 25.11 13.04 41.38
CA ILE A 818 24.00 13.86 40.89
C ILE A 818 23.26 14.46 42.09
N GLU A 819 22.98 13.67 43.14
CA GLU A 819 22.37 14.17 44.39
C GLU A 819 23.16 15.34 44.97
N LYS A 820 24.48 15.20 45.13
CA LYS A 820 25.35 16.26 45.67
C LYS A 820 25.35 17.51 44.80
N THR A 821 25.20 17.36 43.49
CA THR A 821 25.17 18.47 42.55
C THR A 821 23.83 19.20 42.64
N ALA A 822 22.73 18.45 42.67
CA ALA A 822 21.37 18.96 42.78
C ALA A 822 21.05 19.54 44.18
N ALA A 823 21.76 19.14 45.25
CA ALA A 823 21.63 19.72 46.58
C ALA A 823 21.92 21.24 46.65
N ASN A 824 22.51 21.83 45.61
CA ASN A 824 22.74 23.28 45.47
C ASN A 824 21.64 23.99 44.66
N THR A 825 20.52 23.32 44.38
CA THR A 825 19.37 23.82 43.61
C THR A 825 18.08 23.73 44.44
N GLU A 826 16.97 24.33 43.99
CA GLU A 826 15.63 24.20 44.61
C GLU A 826 14.88 22.93 44.15
N ILE A 827 15.61 21.92 43.66
CA ILE A 827 15.04 20.71 43.05
C ILE A 827 15.02 19.59 44.08
N ASP A 828 13.85 19.00 44.33
CA ASP A 828 13.70 17.87 45.26
C ASP A 828 14.30 16.59 44.66
N VAL A 829 15.33 16.02 45.29
CA VAL A 829 15.96 14.78 44.80
C VAL A 829 15.49 13.57 45.61
N LEU A 830 14.89 12.60 44.94
CA LEU A 830 14.54 11.28 45.47
C LEU A 830 15.54 10.25 44.94
N ILE A 831 15.96 9.31 45.79
CA ILE A 831 16.95 8.30 45.41
C ILE A 831 16.45 6.92 45.81
N SER A 832 16.41 6.03 44.82
CA SER A 832 16.16 4.61 45.01
C SER A 832 17.42 3.83 44.65
N THR A 833 17.93 3.02 45.60
CA THR A 833 19.17 2.25 45.41
C THR A 833 19.03 0.84 45.96
N GLY A 834 19.86 -0.08 45.47
CA GLY A 834 19.84 -1.48 45.92
C GLY A 834 18.46 -2.09 45.73
N ASN A 835 17.81 -2.43 46.84
CA ASN A 835 16.54 -3.15 46.87
C ASN A 835 15.31 -2.23 46.83
N THR A 836 15.50 -0.91 46.96
CA THR A 836 14.40 0.07 46.79
C THR A 836 14.30 0.58 45.36
N ALA A 837 15.32 0.31 44.53
CA ALA A 837 15.32 0.61 43.11
C ALA A 837 14.57 -0.46 42.31
N THR A 838 13.28 -0.61 42.60
CA THR A 838 12.43 -1.62 41.96
C THR A 838 11.72 -1.06 40.74
N GLU A 839 11.28 -1.95 39.84
CA GLU A 839 10.43 -1.58 38.71
C GLU A 839 9.07 -1.01 39.19
N GLU A 840 8.54 -1.48 40.33
CA GLU A 840 7.31 -0.93 40.92
C GLU A 840 7.49 0.50 41.40
N GLU A 841 8.63 0.82 42.04
CA GLU A 841 8.95 2.18 42.46
C GLU A 841 9.04 3.11 41.24
N LEU A 842 9.69 2.67 40.15
CA LEU A 842 9.77 3.43 38.90
C LEU A 842 8.39 3.65 38.26
N LYS A 843 7.53 2.63 38.26
CA LYS A 843 6.15 2.72 37.73
C LYS A 843 5.22 3.58 38.58
N SER A 844 5.60 3.89 39.82
CA SER A 844 4.81 4.72 40.73
C SER A 844 5.03 6.22 40.59
N LEU A 845 6.03 6.61 39.78
CA LEU A 845 6.33 7.99 39.37
C LEU A 845 5.45 8.41 38.20
#